data_AF-A0A349SBY7-F1
#
_entry.id   AF-A0A349SBY7-F1
#
_cell.length_a   1.000
_cell.length_b   1.000
_cell.length_c   1.000
_cell.angle_alpha   90.00
_cell.angle_beta   90.00
_cell.angle_gamma   90.00
#
_symmetry.space_group_name_H-M   'P 1'
#
loop_
_entity.id
_entity.type
_entity.pdbx_description
1 polymer ?
#
loop_
_entity_poly.entity_id
_entity_poly.type
_entity_poly.pdbx_seq_one_letter_code
_entity_poly.pdbx_strand_id
1 'polypeptide(L)'
;MSLQKNLTRLYSGLVFDRPWLTLSVLILIAASFGYYAQFFRLDASADSLLLEGDAELEYSRQVNVRYGLRESVIVAYTPLEGELFSRPVLSRLQALRADLLTLPRVESVDSILNVPIFEDTPLTGISEDYLTLEQDIDLAAAKAELMSSPVFSNAVVSPDGETAGMLVSFELDLKAQALLARRSELREAGALGVLDADDLAELRAVEQEYSAYTVMTGARQSATIAEIRDLLDNYRGEAQIYLGGAPMIADDLVTFVRGDLSSFSFGVLAFIILALGLIFRKLRWVALPLACCAIAGVTMVGILGLMDWRVTVVSSNFISLLLIITISLTVHLTVRYRELRATRRSSNHDKLMRHAILSMFKPCLYTGLTTAVAFGSLIVSGISPIISFGWMMVIGVFAAIVVVFGVFPAVLSLLPQDQTKLSSDLRLGVTTGLARLTARLNNQVLAIYAVITLLSIVGLAQLKVENSFIDYFREKTEIFQGMTLFDEKLGGTLSFDVIVDLPDEPEDVDGFDDGFGDSFDDGFGDGGDDDAYYFTAPKMDLVEEIHRYLDDDPQTGKVLSFGAVVQLARQLNGNEPIDGVLWAVLYSRIPETLKDTVLKPFISIEENQLRFNVRVIESDPDLKRNELLQRVERGIEEKFGFSDDQVNVTGVLVLYNNVLQSLYESQILTLGVVMFVIMLMFLLLFRSLAIAMICIIPNAIAAAFVLGIMGWLGIPLDIMTITIAAISVGIGVDNTIHYMHRFRREYPRFGNYRQTMFYCHNSIGRAMYFTSMTIVAGFSILALSNFIPTIVFGLLTSLAMLVALIGSLTLLPQLLIVFKPLGPETQADGPLGS
;
A
#
# COMPACT_ATOMS: atom_id res chain seq x y z
N MET A 1 -34.99 10.06 -29.93
CA MET A 1 -36.20 9.59 -29.21
C MET A 1 -36.62 8.16 -29.61
N SER A 2 -36.36 7.71 -30.85
CA SER A 2 -36.58 6.32 -31.30
C SER A 2 -35.62 5.31 -30.65
N LEU A 3 -34.33 5.63 -30.56
CA LEU A 3 -33.30 4.75 -29.97
C LEU A 3 -33.61 4.39 -28.50
N GLN A 4 -33.96 5.38 -27.67
CA GLN A 4 -34.30 5.17 -26.27
C GLN A 4 -35.56 4.28 -26.11
N LYS A 5 -36.57 4.47 -26.96
CA LYS A 5 -37.77 3.62 -26.97
C LYS A 5 -37.44 2.18 -27.37
N ASN A 6 -36.56 1.99 -28.35
CA ASN A 6 -36.12 0.68 -28.80
C ASN A 6 -35.30 -0.06 -27.73
N LEU A 7 -34.36 0.64 -27.07
CA LEU A 7 -33.58 0.11 -25.94
C LEU A 7 -34.47 -0.29 -24.77
N THR A 8 -35.44 0.55 -24.38
CA THR A 8 -36.38 0.20 -23.30
C THR A 8 -37.26 -0.99 -23.65
N ARG A 9 -37.69 -1.13 -24.91
CA ARG A 9 -38.43 -2.31 -25.39
C ARG A 9 -37.58 -3.58 -25.35
N LEU A 10 -36.34 -3.52 -25.84
CA LEU A 10 -35.40 -4.64 -25.81
C LEU A 10 -35.13 -5.10 -24.37
N TYR A 11 -34.77 -4.15 -23.49
CA TYR A 11 -34.55 -4.41 -22.07
C TYR A 11 -35.79 -5.05 -21.43
N SER A 12 -36.99 -4.50 -21.70
CA SER A 12 -38.21 -5.02 -21.11
C SER A 12 -38.54 -6.44 -21.58
N GLY A 13 -38.32 -6.73 -22.86
CA GLY A 13 -38.55 -8.05 -23.45
C GLY A 13 -37.60 -9.13 -22.95
N LEU A 14 -36.33 -8.77 -22.70
CA LEU A 14 -35.36 -9.70 -22.14
C LEU A 14 -35.59 -9.92 -20.64
N VAL A 15 -35.68 -8.84 -19.88
CA VAL A 15 -35.62 -8.89 -18.42
C VAL A 15 -36.97 -9.23 -17.77
N PHE A 16 -38.07 -8.62 -18.24
CA PHE A 16 -39.39 -8.84 -17.64
C PHE A 16 -40.18 -9.95 -18.32
N ASP A 17 -40.11 -10.05 -19.65
CA ASP A 17 -40.92 -11.03 -20.39
C ASP A 17 -40.24 -12.42 -20.45
N ARG A 18 -38.89 -12.46 -20.31
CA ARG A 18 -38.09 -13.71 -20.29
C ARG A 18 -37.10 -13.75 -19.11
N PRO A 19 -37.58 -13.64 -17.86
CA PRO A 19 -36.73 -13.53 -16.69
C PRO A 19 -35.83 -14.77 -16.48
N TRP A 20 -36.32 -15.97 -16.80
CA TRP A 20 -35.52 -17.21 -16.68
C TRP A 20 -34.29 -17.19 -17.60
N LEU A 21 -34.47 -16.75 -18.86
CA LEU A 21 -33.41 -16.69 -19.85
C LEU A 21 -32.35 -15.67 -19.43
N THR A 22 -32.78 -14.51 -18.94
CA THR A 22 -31.87 -13.48 -18.40
C THR A 22 -31.04 -14.03 -17.23
N LEU A 23 -31.67 -14.73 -16.27
CA LEU A 23 -30.97 -15.33 -15.15
C LEU A 23 -30.01 -16.44 -15.60
N SER A 24 -30.43 -17.32 -16.50
CA SER A 24 -29.57 -18.39 -17.01
C SER A 24 -28.33 -17.84 -17.73
N VAL A 25 -28.48 -16.80 -18.53
CA VAL A 25 -27.34 -16.14 -19.20
C VAL A 25 -26.41 -15.49 -18.19
N LEU A 26 -26.93 -14.73 -17.22
CA LEU A 26 -26.10 -14.07 -16.21
C LEU A 26 -25.40 -15.06 -15.27
N ILE A 27 -26.07 -16.16 -14.88
CA ILE A 27 -25.47 -17.23 -14.09
C ILE A 27 -24.40 -17.95 -14.91
N LEU A 28 -24.63 -18.20 -16.20
CA LEU A 28 -23.62 -18.81 -17.08
C LEU A 28 -22.37 -17.92 -17.22
N ILE A 29 -22.56 -16.61 -17.41
CA ILE A 29 -21.46 -15.63 -17.43
C ILE A 29 -20.71 -15.66 -16.11
N ALA A 30 -21.41 -15.58 -14.97
CA ALA A 30 -20.81 -15.61 -13.66
C ALA A 30 -20.09 -16.93 -13.36
N ALA A 31 -20.61 -18.07 -13.83
CA ALA A 31 -19.96 -19.38 -13.72
C ALA A 31 -18.71 -19.47 -14.60
N SER A 32 -18.76 -18.91 -15.81
CA SER A 32 -17.61 -18.82 -16.73
C SER A 32 -16.49 -18.00 -16.10
N PHE A 33 -16.80 -16.82 -15.55
CA PHE A 33 -15.81 -16.04 -14.81
C PHE A 33 -15.39 -16.73 -13.51
N GLY A 34 -16.31 -17.40 -12.81
CA GLY A 34 -16.02 -18.19 -11.63
C GLY A 34 -14.99 -19.29 -11.85
N TYR A 35 -14.89 -19.85 -13.06
CA TYR A 35 -13.79 -20.75 -13.41
C TYR A 35 -12.44 -20.02 -13.40
N TYR A 36 -12.36 -18.80 -13.92
CA TYR A 36 -11.12 -18.01 -13.90
C TYR A 36 -10.76 -17.47 -12.51
N ALA A 37 -11.69 -17.49 -11.55
CA ALA A 37 -11.39 -17.08 -10.18
C ALA A 37 -10.30 -17.94 -9.51
N GLN A 38 -10.03 -19.16 -9.99
CA GLN A 38 -8.93 -19.99 -9.51
C GLN A 38 -7.54 -19.41 -9.85
N PHE A 39 -7.47 -18.48 -10.80
CA PHE A 39 -6.25 -17.76 -11.18
C PHE A 39 -6.12 -16.40 -10.48
N PHE A 40 -6.96 -16.13 -9.47
CA PHE A 40 -6.85 -14.92 -8.67
C PHE A 40 -5.52 -14.87 -7.91
N ARG A 41 -4.82 -13.73 -7.95
CA ARG A 41 -3.48 -13.53 -7.38
C ARG A 41 -3.40 -12.30 -6.49
N LEU A 42 -2.60 -12.41 -5.44
CA LEU A 42 -2.23 -11.31 -4.54
C LEU A 42 -0.75 -11.02 -4.68
N ASP A 43 -0.38 -9.74 -4.67
CA ASP A 43 1.01 -9.27 -4.75
C ASP A 43 1.21 -8.13 -3.74
N ALA A 44 2.11 -8.32 -2.77
CA ALA A 44 2.48 -7.29 -1.82
C ALA A 44 3.99 -7.03 -1.81
N SER A 45 4.68 -7.34 -2.91
CA SER A 45 6.10 -7.02 -3.06
C SER A 45 6.31 -5.51 -3.08
N ALA A 46 7.45 -5.04 -2.54
CA ALA A 46 7.84 -3.63 -2.59
C ALA A 46 7.94 -3.13 -4.04
N ASP A 47 8.47 -3.96 -4.94
CA ASP A 47 8.52 -3.71 -6.39
C ASP A 47 7.16 -3.42 -7.01
N SER A 48 6.09 -4.04 -6.50
CA SER A 48 4.72 -3.81 -7.02
C SER A 48 4.20 -2.41 -6.75
N LEU A 49 4.85 -1.64 -5.87
CA LEU A 49 4.45 -0.27 -5.51
C LEU A 49 4.89 0.77 -6.54
N LEU A 50 5.92 0.47 -7.33
CA LEU A 50 6.52 1.37 -8.31
C LEU A 50 5.95 1.15 -9.72
N LEU A 51 6.16 2.12 -10.61
CA LEU A 51 5.89 1.95 -12.03
C LEU A 51 7.00 1.13 -12.68
N GLU A 52 6.63 0.23 -13.58
CA GLU A 52 7.63 -0.44 -14.43
C GLU A 52 8.26 0.58 -15.39
N GLY A 53 9.59 0.62 -15.46
CA GLY A 53 10.34 1.59 -16.25
C GLY A 53 10.73 2.87 -15.48
N ASP A 54 10.55 2.88 -14.16
CA ASP A 54 11.10 3.90 -13.28
C ASP A 54 12.64 3.79 -13.23
N ALA A 55 13.34 4.92 -13.42
CA ALA A 55 14.79 4.94 -13.51
C ALA A 55 15.46 4.56 -12.18
N GLU A 56 14.87 4.92 -11.04
CA GLU A 56 15.42 4.64 -9.72
C GLU A 56 15.28 3.16 -9.37
N LEU A 57 14.17 2.54 -9.78
CA LEU A 57 13.98 1.09 -9.64
C LEU A 57 15.02 0.30 -10.44
N GLU A 58 15.28 0.75 -11.67
CA GLU A 58 16.25 0.09 -12.53
C GLU A 58 17.68 0.30 -12.02
N TYR A 59 18.01 1.49 -11.51
CA TYR A 59 19.28 1.76 -10.84
C TYR A 59 19.48 0.87 -9.59
N SER A 60 18.46 0.75 -8.72
CA SER A 60 18.47 -0.16 -7.57
C SER A 60 18.74 -1.61 -7.97
N ARG A 61 18.14 -2.08 -9.06
CA ARG A 61 18.38 -3.43 -9.58
C ARG A 61 19.80 -3.61 -10.11
N GLN A 62 20.36 -2.61 -10.80
CA GLN A 62 21.75 -2.63 -11.27
C GLN A 62 22.73 -2.72 -10.09
N VAL A 63 22.52 -1.92 -9.04
CA VAL A 63 23.33 -1.96 -7.80
C VAL A 63 23.24 -3.34 -7.15
N ASN A 64 22.05 -3.93 -7.04
CA ASN A 64 21.88 -5.27 -6.46
C ASN A 64 22.66 -6.36 -7.23
N VAL A 65 22.70 -6.26 -8.56
CA VAL A 65 23.46 -7.19 -9.43
C VAL A 65 24.97 -6.95 -9.28
N ARG A 66 25.42 -5.69 -9.35
CA ARG A 66 26.84 -5.30 -9.27
C ARG A 66 27.51 -5.79 -7.98
N TYR A 67 26.83 -5.60 -6.84
CA TYR A 67 27.37 -5.98 -5.52
C TYR A 67 26.95 -7.39 -5.07
N GLY A 68 26.29 -8.17 -5.93
CA GLY A 68 25.92 -9.56 -5.63
C GLY A 68 25.03 -9.73 -4.40
N LEU A 69 24.11 -8.80 -4.17
CA LEU A 69 23.33 -8.76 -2.93
C LEU A 69 22.41 -9.98 -2.79
N ARG A 70 22.51 -10.64 -1.63
CA ARG A 70 21.75 -11.83 -1.28
C ARG A 70 20.47 -11.44 -0.55
N GLU A 71 19.41 -12.19 -0.78
CA GLU A 71 18.23 -12.12 0.09
C GLU A 71 18.57 -12.75 1.44
N SER A 72 18.20 -12.07 2.52
CA SER A 72 18.43 -12.57 3.87
C SER A 72 17.31 -12.16 4.81
N VAL A 73 17.16 -12.92 5.88
CA VAL A 73 16.38 -12.54 7.07
C VAL A 73 17.29 -12.51 8.28
N ILE A 74 16.90 -11.75 9.30
CA ILE A 74 17.67 -11.66 10.54
C ILE A 74 16.85 -12.22 11.69
N VAL A 75 17.46 -13.02 12.55
CA VAL A 75 16.83 -13.57 13.76
C VAL A 75 17.44 -12.88 14.96
N ALA A 76 16.63 -12.16 15.73
CA ALA A 76 17.04 -11.66 17.04
C ALA A 76 16.80 -12.74 18.10
N TYR A 77 17.78 -12.98 18.96
CA TYR A 77 17.72 -13.93 20.05
C TYR A 77 18.15 -13.24 21.34
N THR A 78 17.26 -13.18 22.33
CA THR A 78 17.55 -12.70 23.69
C THR A 78 17.20 -13.78 24.70
N PRO A 79 18.16 -14.37 25.43
CA PRO A 79 17.87 -15.44 26.39
C PRO A 79 16.96 -14.94 27.53
N LEU A 80 15.98 -15.75 27.94
CA LEU A 80 15.13 -15.43 29.10
C LEU A 80 15.84 -15.68 30.44
N GLU A 81 16.75 -16.66 30.46
CA GLU A 81 17.56 -17.03 31.61
C GLU A 81 19.02 -17.26 31.19
N GLY A 82 19.97 -16.75 32.00
CA GLY A 82 21.40 -16.84 31.76
C GLY A 82 21.97 -15.72 30.89
N GLU A 83 23.29 -15.58 30.89
CA GLU A 83 23.99 -14.60 30.05
C GLU A 83 24.17 -15.14 28.62
N LEU A 84 24.09 -14.27 27.60
CA LEU A 84 24.21 -14.64 26.18
C LEU A 84 25.48 -15.44 25.87
N PHE A 85 26.61 -15.03 26.46
CA PHE A 85 27.92 -15.65 26.27
C PHE A 85 28.17 -16.85 27.20
N SER A 86 27.16 -17.33 27.93
CA SER A 86 27.31 -18.53 28.75
C SER A 86 27.28 -19.79 27.88
N ARG A 87 28.10 -20.80 28.21
CA ARG A 87 28.16 -22.06 27.44
C ARG A 87 26.78 -22.71 27.20
N PRO A 88 25.85 -22.77 28.18
CA PRO A 88 24.51 -23.31 27.94
C PRO A 88 23.74 -22.55 26.86
N VAL A 89 23.83 -21.21 26.85
CA VAL A 89 23.15 -20.38 25.84
C VAL A 89 23.83 -20.51 24.48
N LEU A 90 25.17 -20.51 24.42
CA LEU A 90 25.91 -20.73 23.18
C LEU A 90 25.62 -22.10 22.55
N SER A 91 25.50 -23.16 23.36
CA SER A 91 25.10 -24.48 22.86
C SER A 91 23.69 -24.50 22.28
N ARG A 92 22.76 -23.72 22.84
CA ARG A 92 21.39 -23.57 22.30
C ARG A 92 21.39 -22.78 21.00
N LEU A 93 22.15 -21.68 20.92
CA LEU A 93 22.36 -20.93 19.69
C LEU A 93 22.96 -21.81 18.60
N GLN A 94 23.90 -22.69 18.96
CA GLN A 94 24.53 -23.62 18.02
C GLN A 94 23.53 -24.65 17.49
N ALA A 95 22.66 -25.18 18.35
CA ALA A 95 21.56 -26.07 17.93
C ALA A 95 20.59 -25.34 16.99
N LEU A 96 20.18 -24.12 17.32
CA LEU A 96 19.32 -23.30 16.49
C LEU A 96 19.96 -23.02 15.11
N ARG A 97 21.24 -22.63 15.09
CA ARG A 97 22.00 -22.43 13.86
C ARG A 97 22.06 -23.69 13.00
N ALA A 98 22.36 -24.83 13.62
CA ALA A 98 22.42 -26.12 12.93
C ALA A 98 21.06 -26.49 12.31
N ASP A 99 19.97 -26.30 13.06
CA ASP A 99 18.62 -26.54 12.56
C ASP A 99 18.27 -25.60 11.39
N LEU A 100 18.59 -24.31 11.49
CA LEU A 100 18.36 -23.34 10.40
C LEU A 100 19.10 -23.73 9.11
N LEU A 101 20.34 -24.21 9.22
CA LEU A 101 21.14 -24.71 8.09
C LEU A 101 20.57 -26.00 7.46
N THR A 102 19.64 -26.70 8.12
CA THR A 102 18.96 -27.85 7.50
C THR A 102 17.87 -27.45 6.52
N LEU A 103 17.44 -26.18 6.53
CA LEU A 103 16.38 -25.69 5.65
C LEU A 103 16.90 -25.59 4.21
N PRO A 104 16.18 -26.12 3.20
CA PRO A 104 16.72 -26.30 1.84
C PRO A 104 17.21 -25.05 1.10
N ARG A 105 16.80 -23.85 1.52
CA ARG A 105 17.19 -22.57 0.87
C ARG A 105 18.21 -21.78 1.65
N VAL A 106 18.52 -22.19 2.88
CA VAL A 106 19.45 -21.47 3.73
C VAL A 106 20.86 -21.87 3.31
N GLU A 107 21.62 -20.90 2.79
CA GLU A 107 23.00 -21.10 2.36
C GLU A 107 23.96 -20.92 3.53
N SER A 108 23.78 -19.83 4.29
CA SER A 108 24.60 -19.51 5.45
C SER A 108 23.77 -18.95 6.61
N VAL A 109 24.30 -19.12 7.82
CA VAL A 109 23.79 -18.52 9.04
C VAL A 109 24.97 -17.92 9.80
N ASP A 110 25.06 -16.60 9.73
CA ASP A 110 26.13 -15.81 10.34
C ASP A 110 25.66 -15.22 11.67
N SER A 111 26.43 -15.43 12.73
CA SER A 111 26.06 -15.10 14.09
C SER A 111 27.30 -14.91 14.95
N ILE A 112 27.13 -14.54 16.22
CA ILE A 112 28.23 -14.48 17.19
C ILE A 112 29.05 -15.79 17.27
N LEU A 113 28.49 -16.93 16.85
CA LEU A 113 29.15 -18.22 16.92
C LEU A 113 30.33 -18.37 15.94
N ASN A 114 30.18 -17.86 14.72
CA ASN A 114 31.07 -18.13 13.59
C ASN A 114 31.77 -16.89 13.02
N VAL A 115 31.56 -15.72 13.63
CA VAL A 115 32.32 -14.51 13.30
C VAL A 115 33.77 -14.62 13.79
N PRO A 116 34.74 -14.04 13.06
CA PRO A 116 36.12 -13.98 13.49
C PRO A 116 36.33 -13.30 14.84
N ILE A 117 37.19 -13.91 15.65
CA ILE A 117 37.73 -13.36 16.90
C ILE A 117 39.24 -13.30 16.73
N PHE A 118 39.80 -12.11 16.93
CA PHE A 118 41.19 -11.83 16.66
C PHE A 118 42.05 -11.88 17.93
N GLU A 119 41.51 -11.63 19.13
CA GLU A 119 42.29 -11.55 20.37
C GLU A 119 43.55 -10.67 20.21
N ASP A 120 44.75 -11.23 20.44
CA ASP A 120 46.04 -10.55 20.25
C ASP A 120 46.64 -10.75 18.83
N THR A 121 45.85 -11.20 17.85
CA THR A 121 46.32 -11.46 16.47
C THR A 121 46.68 -10.16 15.77
N PRO A 122 47.93 -9.98 15.30
CA PRO A 122 48.32 -8.78 14.56
C PRO A 122 47.64 -8.73 13.19
N LEU A 123 47.40 -7.53 12.66
CA LEU A 123 46.75 -7.30 11.37
C LEU A 123 47.34 -8.14 10.20
N THR A 124 48.67 -8.28 10.12
CA THR A 124 49.35 -9.07 9.07
C THR A 124 49.23 -10.59 9.25
N GLY A 125 48.70 -11.04 10.39
CA GLY A 125 48.51 -12.44 10.77
C GLY A 125 47.11 -12.98 10.49
N ILE A 126 46.20 -12.16 9.91
CA ILE A 126 44.87 -12.62 9.50
C ILE A 126 45.00 -13.71 8.44
N SER A 127 44.31 -14.82 8.66
CA SER A 127 44.29 -16.00 7.77
C SER A 127 42.89 -16.62 7.78
N GLU A 128 42.66 -17.68 6.98
CA GLU A 128 41.38 -18.41 7.00
C GLU A 128 41.11 -19.13 8.34
N ASP A 129 42.14 -19.47 9.10
CA ASP A 129 42.03 -20.21 10.37
C ASP A 129 41.88 -19.26 11.59
N TYR A 130 40.89 -18.37 11.56
CA TYR A 130 40.59 -17.46 12.68
C TYR A 130 39.84 -18.15 13.83
N LEU A 131 39.94 -17.59 15.05
CA LEU A 131 39.22 -18.09 16.22
C LEU A 131 37.74 -17.75 16.12
N THR A 132 36.89 -18.61 16.70
CA THR A 132 35.43 -18.41 16.78
C THR A 132 34.89 -18.88 18.13
N LEU A 133 33.66 -18.50 18.50
CA LEU A 133 33.03 -18.97 19.74
C LEU A 133 32.69 -20.47 19.73
N GLU A 134 32.80 -21.15 18.58
CA GLU A 134 32.66 -22.61 18.50
C GLU A 134 33.89 -23.36 19.06
N GLN A 135 35.00 -22.66 19.27
CA GLN A 135 36.24 -23.20 19.82
C GLN A 135 36.37 -22.91 21.33
N ASP A 136 37.35 -23.54 21.98
CA ASP A 136 37.60 -23.32 23.41
C ASP A 136 38.47 -22.09 23.64
N ILE A 137 37.83 -20.93 23.80
CA ILE A 137 38.47 -19.62 23.97
C ILE A 137 37.99 -18.87 25.23
N ASP A 138 38.63 -17.73 25.55
CA ASP A 138 38.18 -16.87 26.65
C ASP A 138 36.92 -16.09 26.25
N LEU A 139 35.77 -16.57 26.74
CA LEU A 139 34.46 -15.97 26.47
C LEU A 139 34.33 -14.53 26.97
N ALA A 140 35.07 -14.14 28.02
CA ALA A 140 35.01 -12.77 28.52
C ALA A 140 35.77 -11.80 27.60
N ALA A 141 36.94 -12.22 27.10
CA ALA A 141 37.71 -11.47 26.11
C ALA A 141 36.96 -11.37 24.78
N ALA A 142 36.44 -12.51 24.28
CA ALA A 142 35.64 -12.56 23.06
C ALA A 142 34.38 -11.69 23.14
N LYS A 143 33.69 -11.69 24.29
CA LYS A 143 32.54 -10.80 24.52
C LYS A 143 32.93 -9.33 24.38
N ALA A 144 34.02 -8.93 25.03
CA ALA A 144 34.49 -7.54 24.98
C ALA A 144 34.90 -7.12 23.55
N GLU A 145 35.56 -8.01 22.81
CA GLU A 145 35.94 -7.78 21.42
C GLU A 145 34.71 -7.61 20.51
N LEU A 146 33.75 -8.55 20.55
CA LEU A 146 32.56 -8.48 19.71
C LEU A 146 31.69 -7.25 19.99
N MET A 147 31.58 -6.85 21.26
CA MET A 147 30.79 -5.65 21.66
C MET A 147 31.47 -4.34 21.27
N SER A 148 32.80 -4.31 21.14
CA SER A 148 33.56 -3.11 20.76
C SER A 148 33.94 -3.08 19.26
N SER A 149 33.74 -4.19 18.55
CA SER A 149 34.05 -4.33 17.13
C SER A 149 33.21 -3.37 16.28
N PRO A 150 33.84 -2.55 15.42
CA PRO A 150 33.17 -1.72 14.45
C PRO A 150 32.33 -2.49 13.43
N VAL A 151 32.58 -3.79 13.25
CA VAL A 151 31.86 -4.62 12.28
C VAL A 151 30.68 -5.33 12.94
N PHE A 152 30.86 -5.85 14.16
CA PHE A 152 29.91 -6.77 14.78
C PHE A 152 28.93 -6.11 15.76
N SER A 153 29.38 -5.07 16.47
CA SER A 153 28.55 -4.34 17.41
C SER A 153 27.40 -3.65 16.69
N ASN A 154 26.20 -3.77 17.27
CA ASN A 154 24.95 -3.28 16.70
C ASN A 154 24.56 -3.95 15.37
N ALA A 155 25.15 -5.11 15.04
CA ALA A 155 24.85 -5.88 13.81
C ALA A 155 24.51 -7.36 14.13
N VAL A 156 25.43 -8.05 14.80
CA VAL A 156 25.30 -9.47 15.22
C VAL A 156 25.24 -9.62 16.74
N VAL A 157 25.65 -8.59 17.49
CA VAL A 157 25.51 -8.53 18.95
C VAL A 157 25.08 -7.12 19.35
N SER A 158 24.21 -7.02 20.35
CA SER A 158 23.81 -5.74 20.90
C SER A 158 24.92 -5.07 21.71
N PRO A 159 24.96 -3.73 21.81
CA PRO A 159 25.98 -3.00 22.56
C PRO A 159 26.04 -3.33 24.06
N ASP A 160 24.97 -3.91 24.64
CA ASP A 160 24.92 -4.41 26.01
C ASP A 160 25.30 -5.90 26.15
N GLY A 161 25.45 -6.62 25.02
CA GLY A 161 25.82 -8.03 24.98
C GLY A 161 24.69 -8.97 25.44
N GLU A 162 23.44 -8.52 25.43
CA GLU A 162 22.27 -9.30 25.85
C GLU A 162 21.55 -9.98 24.69
N THR A 163 21.59 -9.40 23.48
CA THR A 163 20.89 -9.88 22.28
C THR A 163 21.89 -10.27 21.19
N ALA A 164 21.69 -11.44 20.60
CA ALA A 164 22.40 -11.86 19.38
C ALA A 164 21.50 -11.71 18.15
N GLY A 165 22.09 -11.27 17.04
CA GLY A 165 21.53 -11.37 15.70
C GLY A 165 22.11 -12.59 14.97
N MET A 166 21.26 -13.33 14.26
CA MET A 166 21.69 -14.31 13.26
C MET A 166 21.22 -13.87 11.88
N LEU A 167 22.15 -13.59 10.97
CA LEU A 167 21.85 -13.31 9.58
C LEU A 167 21.71 -14.64 8.83
N VAL A 168 20.50 -14.94 8.39
CA VAL A 168 20.16 -16.14 7.63
C VAL A 168 20.08 -15.75 6.16
N SER A 169 21.10 -16.14 5.40
CA SER A 169 21.22 -15.82 3.98
C SER A 169 20.66 -16.95 3.13
N PHE A 170 19.91 -16.59 2.09
CA PHE A 170 19.35 -17.55 1.15
C PHE A 170 20.24 -17.72 -0.08
N GLU A 171 20.16 -18.91 -0.68
CA GLU A 171 20.81 -19.19 -1.96
C GLU A 171 20.42 -18.17 -3.04
N LEU A 172 21.41 -17.73 -3.81
CA LEU A 172 21.23 -16.77 -4.90
C LEU A 172 20.34 -17.36 -6.01
N ASP A 173 19.25 -16.67 -6.36
CA ASP A 173 18.37 -17.09 -7.45
C ASP A 173 18.91 -16.66 -8.81
N LEU A 174 19.88 -17.42 -9.33
CA LEU A 174 20.53 -17.16 -10.62
C LEU A 174 19.54 -17.08 -11.78
N LYS A 175 18.42 -17.84 -11.72
CA LYS A 175 17.40 -17.80 -12.76
C LYS A 175 16.59 -16.50 -12.69
N ALA A 176 16.21 -16.04 -11.50
CA ALA A 176 15.57 -14.73 -11.33
C ALA A 176 16.47 -13.61 -11.87
N GLN A 177 17.75 -13.62 -11.51
CA GLN A 177 18.71 -12.62 -11.95
C GLN A 177 18.90 -12.62 -13.47
N ALA A 178 19.07 -13.78 -14.09
CA ALA A 178 19.22 -13.88 -15.54
C ALA A 178 17.99 -13.39 -16.30
N LEU A 179 16.79 -13.77 -15.85
CA LEU A 179 15.53 -13.29 -16.45
C LEU A 179 15.35 -11.78 -16.27
N LEU A 180 15.69 -11.25 -15.10
CA LEU A 180 15.59 -9.81 -14.81
C LEU A 180 16.60 -9.02 -15.65
N ALA A 181 17.86 -9.44 -15.70
CA ALA A 181 18.91 -8.79 -16.47
C ALA A 181 18.55 -8.73 -17.96
N ARG A 182 18.14 -9.87 -18.55
CA ARG A 182 17.76 -9.92 -19.96
C ARG A 182 16.52 -9.07 -20.25
N ARG A 183 15.55 -9.07 -19.34
CA ARG A 183 14.35 -8.22 -19.43
C ARG A 183 14.74 -6.73 -19.43
N SER A 184 15.61 -6.31 -18.51
CA SER A 184 16.06 -4.93 -18.38
C SER A 184 16.82 -4.47 -19.63
N GLU A 185 17.75 -5.28 -20.13
CA GLU A 185 18.50 -5.01 -21.36
C GLU A 185 17.57 -4.78 -22.57
N LEU A 186 16.60 -5.69 -22.78
CA LEU A 186 15.63 -5.56 -23.88
C LEU A 186 14.73 -4.33 -23.72
N ARG A 187 14.36 -3.98 -22.49
CA ARG A 187 13.55 -2.77 -22.23
C ARG A 187 14.32 -1.49 -22.49
N GLU A 188 15.58 -1.45 -22.10
CA GLU A 188 16.46 -0.31 -22.34
C GLU A 188 16.69 -0.10 -23.84
N ALA A 189 17.00 -1.19 -24.57
CA ALA A 189 17.07 -1.16 -26.03
C ALA A 189 15.73 -0.70 -26.66
N GLY A 190 14.59 -1.07 -26.05
CA GLY A 190 13.27 -0.61 -26.44
C GLY A 190 13.03 0.88 -26.23
N ALA A 191 13.47 1.42 -25.10
CA ALA A 191 13.40 2.85 -24.80
C ALA A 191 14.24 3.68 -25.77
N LEU A 192 15.40 3.14 -26.20
CA LEU A 192 16.26 3.72 -27.21
C LEU A 192 15.74 3.55 -28.65
N GLY A 193 14.65 2.80 -28.85
CA GLY A 193 14.05 2.54 -30.15
C GLY A 193 14.86 1.58 -31.04
N VAL A 194 15.68 0.73 -30.43
CA VAL A 194 16.66 -0.15 -31.12
C VAL A 194 16.11 -1.57 -31.35
N LEU A 195 14.97 -1.94 -30.77
CA LEU A 195 14.40 -3.29 -30.88
C LEU A 195 13.85 -3.60 -32.28
N ASP A 196 14.18 -4.79 -32.79
CA ASP A 196 13.53 -5.37 -33.94
C ASP A 196 12.28 -6.21 -33.57
N ALA A 197 11.68 -6.88 -34.56
CA ALA A 197 10.47 -7.69 -34.34
C ALA A 197 10.74 -8.97 -33.53
N ASP A 198 11.95 -9.52 -33.64
CA ASP A 198 12.38 -10.72 -32.92
C ASP A 198 12.70 -10.35 -31.46
N ASP A 199 13.36 -9.21 -31.23
CA ASP A 199 13.61 -8.69 -29.87
C ASP A 199 12.30 -8.39 -29.13
N LEU A 200 11.29 -7.84 -29.82
CA LEU A 200 9.96 -7.64 -29.25
C LEU A 200 9.24 -8.95 -28.91
N ALA A 201 9.49 -10.02 -29.67
CA ALA A 201 8.94 -11.34 -29.36
C ALA A 201 9.68 -11.98 -28.18
N GLU A 202 11.00 -11.82 -28.12
CA GLU A 202 11.83 -12.25 -27.00
C GLU A 202 11.45 -11.52 -25.72
N LEU A 203 11.32 -10.20 -25.75
CA LEU A 203 10.91 -9.40 -24.59
C LEU A 203 9.59 -9.91 -24.01
N ARG A 204 8.57 -10.18 -24.84
CA ARG A 204 7.31 -10.75 -24.38
C ARG A 204 7.47 -12.13 -23.76
N ALA A 205 8.34 -12.98 -24.33
CA ALA A 205 8.59 -14.32 -23.81
C ALA A 205 9.31 -14.26 -22.45
N VAL A 206 10.35 -13.44 -22.33
CA VAL A 206 11.10 -13.21 -21.09
C VAL A 206 10.20 -12.59 -20.02
N GLU A 207 9.36 -11.62 -20.37
CA GLU A 207 8.39 -11.02 -19.44
C GLU A 207 7.37 -12.06 -18.93
N GLN A 208 6.88 -12.92 -19.82
CA GLN A 208 5.94 -13.98 -19.45
C GLN A 208 6.62 -15.03 -18.55
N GLU A 209 7.84 -15.44 -18.87
CA GLU A 209 8.61 -16.38 -18.06
C GLU A 209 8.97 -15.78 -16.70
N TYR A 210 9.45 -14.53 -16.66
CA TYR A 210 9.75 -13.80 -15.44
C TYR A 210 8.50 -13.69 -14.56
N SER A 211 7.36 -13.25 -15.11
CA SER A 211 6.11 -13.16 -14.36
C SER A 211 5.68 -14.51 -13.77
N ALA A 212 5.78 -15.59 -14.53
CA ALA A 212 5.47 -16.95 -14.04
C ALA A 212 6.47 -17.40 -12.95
N TYR A 213 7.74 -17.04 -13.09
CA TYR A 213 8.80 -17.38 -12.16
C TYR A 213 8.63 -16.64 -10.82
N THR A 214 8.36 -15.33 -10.85
CA THR A 214 8.10 -14.50 -9.65
C THR A 214 6.96 -15.04 -8.79
N VAL A 215 5.94 -15.66 -9.41
CA VAL A 215 4.84 -16.29 -8.67
C VAL A 215 5.33 -17.51 -7.90
N MET A 216 6.17 -18.34 -8.52
CA MET A 216 6.72 -19.53 -7.86
C MET A 216 7.71 -19.13 -6.75
N THR A 217 8.56 -18.13 -6.99
CA THR A 217 9.52 -17.66 -5.99
C THR A 217 8.81 -17.01 -4.80
N GLY A 218 7.77 -16.20 -5.03
CA GLY A 218 6.97 -15.62 -3.94
C GLY A 218 6.29 -16.69 -3.07
N ALA A 219 5.71 -17.73 -3.67
CA ALA A 219 5.13 -18.85 -2.93
C ALA A 219 6.19 -19.64 -2.15
N ARG A 220 7.36 -19.85 -2.76
CA ARG A 220 8.51 -20.51 -2.11
C ARG A 220 9.03 -19.69 -0.94
N GLN A 221 9.16 -18.37 -1.10
CA GLN A 221 9.58 -17.45 -0.05
C GLN A 221 8.62 -17.49 1.14
N SER A 222 7.32 -17.39 0.90
CA SER A 222 6.30 -17.51 1.95
C SER A 222 6.42 -18.83 2.71
N ALA A 223 6.64 -19.95 2.00
CA ALA A 223 6.88 -21.25 2.62
C ALA A 223 8.17 -21.26 3.47
N THR A 224 9.27 -20.68 2.98
CA THR A 224 10.54 -20.58 3.72
C THR A 224 10.39 -19.76 4.99
N ILE A 225 9.70 -18.62 4.93
CA ILE A 225 9.44 -17.79 6.12
C ILE A 225 8.61 -18.56 7.16
N ALA A 226 7.60 -19.31 6.70
CA ALA A 226 6.80 -20.17 7.58
C ALA A 226 7.64 -21.29 8.21
N GLU A 227 8.48 -21.98 7.43
CA GLU A 227 9.40 -23.02 7.93
C GLU A 227 10.39 -22.47 8.96
N ILE A 228 10.96 -21.29 8.73
CA ILE A 228 11.83 -20.61 9.69
C ILE A 228 11.04 -20.33 10.98
N ARG A 229 9.83 -19.75 10.90
CA ARG A 229 9.01 -19.45 12.08
C ARG A 229 8.65 -20.69 12.89
N ASP A 230 8.21 -21.76 12.23
CA ASP A 230 7.89 -23.04 12.86
C ASP A 230 9.12 -23.63 13.59
N LEU A 231 10.31 -23.44 13.02
CA LEU A 231 11.57 -23.84 13.65
C LEU A 231 11.89 -22.96 14.87
N LEU A 232 11.79 -21.63 14.74
CA LEU A 232 12.05 -20.68 15.82
C LEU A 232 11.10 -20.88 17.01
N ASP A 233 9.85 -21.29 16.78
CA ASP A 233 8.87 -21.56 17.83
C ASP A 233 9.33 -22.65 18.82
N ASN A 234 10.16 -23.61 18.38
CA ASN A 234 10.73 -24.63 19.26
C ASN A 234 11.71 -24.06 20.29
N TYR A 235 12.27 -22.87 20.03
CA TYR A 235 13.26 -22.20 20.88
C TYR A 235 12.67 -21.04 21.69
N ARG A 236 11.45 -20.58 21.37
CA ARG A 236 10.78 -19.45 22.05
C ARG A 236 10.45 -19.68 23.53
N GLY A 237 10.50 -20.92 24.01
CA GLY A 237 10.30 -21.23 25.44
C GLY A 237 11.45 -20.77 26.34
N GLU A 238 12.64 -20.56 25.77
CA GLU A 238 13.87 -20.29 26.52
C GLU A 238 14.51 -18.93 26.17
N ALA A 239 14.03 -18.31 25.10
CA ALA A 239 14.50 -17.02 24.59
C ALA A 239 13.35 -16.22 23.96
N GLN A 240 13.44 -14.90 24.03
CA GLN A 240 12.66 -14.01 23.19
C GLN A 240 13.29 -14.00 21.79
N ILE A 241 12.53 -14.48 20.80
CA ILE A 241 13.01 -14.66 19.42
C ILE A 241 12.06 -13.98 18.43
N TYR A 242 12.62 -13.09 17.61
CA TYR A 242 11.91 -12.43 16.53
C TYR A 242 12.62 -12.62 15.19
N LEU A 243 11.83 -12.78 14.13
CA LEU A 243 12.29 -12.77 12.76
C LEU A 243 12.16 -11.36 12.17
N GLY A 244 13.16 -10.91 11.43
CA GLY A 244 13.29 -9.60 10.82
C GLY A 244 13.72 -9.67 9.36
N GLY A 245 13.67 -8.53 8.67
CA GLY A 245 14.13 -8.38 7.29
C GLY A 245 13.01 -8.23 6.26
N ALA A 246 13.34 -7.67 5.10
CA ALA A 246 12.38 -7.36 4.04
C ALA A 246 11.55 -8.57 3.55
N PRO A 247 12.13 -9.78 3.39
CA PRO A 247 11.36 -10.95 2.99
C PRO A 247 10.25 -11.34 3.98
N MET A 248 10.50 -11.20 5.28
CA MET A 248 9.52 -11.45 6.35
C MET A 248 8.43 -10.39 6.32
N ILE A 249 8.81 -9.11 6.21
CA ILE A 249 7.87 -7.98 6.15
C ILE A 249 6.88 -8.15 4.99
N ALA A 250 7.39 -8.53 3.80
CA ALA A 250 6.56 -8.76 2.62
C ALA A 250 5.57 -9.93 2.84
N ASP A 251 6.02 -11.03 3.45
CA ASP A 251 5.16 -12.17 3.77
C ASP A 251 4.06 -11.81 4.78
N ASP A 252 4.38 -11.03 5.82
CA ASP A 252 3.41 -10.57 6.81
C ASP A 252 2.36 -9.65 6.21
N LEU A 253 2.75 -8.74 5.31
CA LEU A 253 1.80 -7.92 4.56
C LEU A 253 0.83 -8.80 3.75
N VAL A 254 1.33 -9.79 3.00
CA VAL A 254 0.47 -10.72 2.24
C VAL A 254 -0.47 -11.48 3.18
N THR A 255 0.05 -11.97 4.30
CA THR A 255 -0.72 -12.76 5.28
C THR A 255 -1.81 -11.93 5.93
N PHE A 256 -1.53 -10.70 6.35
CA PHE A 256 -2.54 -9.79 6.87
C PHE A 256 -3.57 -9.42 5.82
N VAL A 257 -3.17 -9.12 4.58
CA VAL A 257 -4.11 -8.82 3.49
C VAL A 257 -5.01 -10.01 3.15
N ARG A 258 -4.48 -11.24 3.13
CA ARG A 258 -5.26 -12.47 2.92
C ARG A 258 -6.21 -12.73 4.09
N GLY A 259 -5.73 -12.49 5.32
CA GLY A 259 -6.55 -12.55 6.54
C GLY A 259 -7.70 -11.56 6.51
N ASP A 260 -7.43 -10.32 6.08
CA ASP A 260 -8.42 -9.28 5.87
C ASP A 260 -9.42 -9.72 4.78
N LEU A 261 -8.98 -10.10 3.57
CA LEU A 261 -9.87 -10.56 2.50
C LEU A 261 -10.87 -11.65 2.94
N SER A 262 -10.46 -12.61 3.76
CA SER A 262 -11.34 -13.68 4.26
C SER A 262 -12.22 -13.25 5.44
N SER A 263 -11.62 -12.69 6.50
CA SER A 263 -12.31 -12.35 7.75
C SER A 263 -13.16 -11.10 7.63
N PHE A 264 -12.65 -10.07 6.96
CA PHE A 264 -13.35 -8.81 6.74
C PHE A 264 -14.52 -8.99 5.76
N SER A 265 -14.33 -9.65 4.62
CA SER A 265 -15.43 -9.87 3.67
C SER A 265 -16.59 -10.62 4.32
N PHE A 266 -16.29 -11.60 5.17
CA PHE A 266 -17.31 -12.29 5.96
C PHE A 266 -17.96 -11.37 7.00
N GLY A 267 -17.17 -10.57 7.74
CA GLY A 267 -17.68 -9.59 8.71
C GLY A 267 -18.60 -8.54 8.08
N VAL A 268 -18.18 -7.96 6.95
CA VAL A 268 -18.98 -7.03 6.12
C VAL A 268 -20.28 -7.69 5.69
N LEU A 269 -20.20 -8.92 5.15
CA LEU A 269 -21.36 -9.67 4.69
C LEU A 269 -22.35 -9.96 5.84
N ALA A 270 -21.86 -10.43 6.98
CA ALA A 270 -22.67 -10.71 8.17
C ALA A 270 -23.34 -9.42 8.70
N PHE A 271 -22.59 -8.32 8.74
CA PHE A 271 -23.13 -7.03 9.14
C PHE A 271 -24.20 -6.54 8.15
N ILE A 272 -23.97 -6.67 6.85
CA ILE A 272 -24.95 -6.33 5.81
C ILE A 272 -26.22 -7.16 5.98
N ILE A 273 -26.10 -8.48 6.21
CA ILE A 273 -27.24 -9.36 6.47
C ILE A 273 -28.04 -8.83 7.66
N LEU A 274 -27.37 -8.48 8.75
CA LEU A 274 -27.98 -7.91 9.96
C LEU A 274 -28.67 -6.58 9.64
N ALA A 275 -27.97 -5.64 9.00
CA ALA A 275 -28.48 -4.31 8.67
C ALA A 275 -29.70 -4.38 7.74
N LEU A 276 -29.61 -5.11 6.63
CA LEU A 276 -30.73 -5.33 5.72
C LEU A 276 -31.87 -6.07 6.43
N GLY A 277 -31.57 -7.04 7.30
CA GLY A 277 -32.53 -7.74 8.14
C GLY A 277 -33.31 -6.79 9.04
N LEU A 278 -32.63 -5.86 9.71
CA LEU A 278 -33.24 -4.84 10.58
C LEU A 278 -34.07 -3.82 9.78
N ILE A 279 -33.59 -3.39 8.61
CA ILE A 279 -34.25 -2.38 7.75
C ILE A 279 -35.49 -2.96 7.05
N PHE A 280 -35.36 -4.13 6.44
CA PHE A 280 -36.41 -4.70 5.58
C PHE A 280 -37.30 -5.72 6.27
N ARG A 281 -36.83 -6.35 7.36
CA ARG A 281 -37.57 -7.30 8.22
C ARG A 281 -38.20 -8.50 7.47
N LYS A 282 -37.65 -8.86 6.31
CA LYS A 282 -38.10 -9.97 5.46
C LYS A 282 -36.94 -10.54 4.66
N LEU A 283 -36.80 -11.87 4.67
CA LEU A 283 -35.70 -12.58 4.03
C LEU A 283 -35.54 -12.26 2.53
N ARG A 284 -36.63 -12.13 1.78
CA ARG A 284 -36.56 -11.80 0.33
C ARG A 284 -35.82 -10.49 0.03
N TRP A 285 -35.93 -9.50 0.91
CA TRP A 285 -35.32 -8.18 0.74
C TRP A 285 -33.89 -8.11 1.29
N VAL A 286 -33.42 -9.22 1.88
CA VAL A 286 -32.03 -9.45 2.28
C VAL A 286 -31.35 -10.33 1.24
N ALA A 287 -31.96 -11.46 0.88
CA ALA A 287 -31.41 -12.42 -0.06
C ALA A 287 -31.22 -11.85 -1.48
N LEU A 288 -32.11 -10.97 -1.95
CA LEU A 288 -32.01 -10.44 -3.31
C LEU A 288 -30.79 -9.51 -3.51
N PRO A 289 -30.53 -8.51 -2.65
CA PRO A 289 -29.26 -7.77 -2.64
C PRO A 289 -28.03 -8.68 -2.56
N LEU A 290 -28.05 -9.70 -1.68
CA LEU A 290 -26.93 -10.61 -1.49
C LEU A 290 -26.66 -11.49 -2.71
N ALA A 291 -27.70 -11.94 -3.42
CA ALA A 291 -27.55 -12.67 -4.67
C ALA A 291 -26.89 -11.80 -5.76
N CYS A 292 -27.29 -10.53 -5.86
CA CYS A 292 -26.64 -9.59 -6.79
C CYS A 292 -25.17 -9.39 -6.42
N CYS A 293 -24.88 -9.24 -5.13
CA CYS A 293 -23.53 -9.11 -4.61
C CYS A 293 -22.64 -10.32 -4.92
N ALA A 294 -23.13 -11.53 -4.68
CA ALA A 294 -22.39 -12.76 -4.95
C ALA A 294 -22.07 -12.89 -6.45
N ILE A 295 -23.05 -12.61 -7.33
CA ILE A 295 -22.85 -12.67 -8.78
C ILE A 295 -21.85 -11.61 -9.24
N ALA A 296 -21.97 -10.36 -8.76
CA ALA A 296 -21.04 -9.28 -9.11
C ALA A 296 -19.61 -9.57 -8.59
N GLY A 297 -19.48 -10.04 -7.36
CA GLY A 297 -18.20 -10.40 -6.74
C GLY A 297 -17.50 -11.54 -7.47
N VAL A 298 -18.18 -12.66 -7.71
CA VAL A 298 -17.61 -13.80 -8.48
C VAL A 298 -17.22 -13.38 -9.88
N THR A 299 -18.05 -12.56 -10.54
CA THR A 299 -17.73 -12.03 -11.87
C THR A 299 -16.45 -11.18 -11.83
N MET A 300 -16.32 -10.29 -10.84
CA MET A 300 -15.14 -9.43 -10.72
C MET A 300 -13.87 -10.22 -10.40
N VAL A 301 -13.91 -11.14 -9.42
CA VAL A 301 -12.76 -12.02 -9.10
C VAL A 301 -12.35 -12.83 -10.32
N GLY A 302 -13.32 -13.33 -11.09
CA GLY A 302 -13.06 -14.05 -12.33
C GLY A 302 -12.46 -13.19 -13.45
N ILE A 303 -12.89 -11.92 -13.58
CA ILE A 303 -12.27 -10.96 -14.51
C ILE A 303 -10.81 -10.72 -14.14
N LEU A 304 -10.51 -10.54 -12.84
CA LEU A 304 -9.13 -10.35 -12.37
C LEU A 304 -8.25 -11.57 -12.68
N GLY A 305 -8.76 -12.77 -12.38
CA GLY A 305 -8.05 -14.01 -12.72
C GLY A 305 -7.88 -14.24 -14.22
N LEU A 306 -8.83 -13.77 -15.05
CA LEU A 306 -8.73 -13.84 -16.52
C LEU A 306 -7.68 -12.85 -17.07
N MET A 307 -7.58 -11.66 -16.48
CA MET A 307 -6.66 -10.60 -16.91
C MET A 307 -5.26 -10.73 -16.31
N ASP A 308 -5.03 -11.72 -15.45
CA ASP A 308 -3.82 -11.87 -14.62
C ASP A 308 -3.50 -10.59 -13.81
N TRP A 309 -4.54 -9.89 -13.35
CA TRP A 309 -4.35 -8.68 -12.55
C TRP A 309 -4.11 -9.04 -11.10
N ARG A 310 -2.93 -8.69 -10.61
CA ARG A 310 -2.52 -8.92 -9.23
C ARG A 310 -3.19 -7.92 -8.30
N VAL A 311 -3.89 -8.41 -7.29
CA VAL A 311 -4.47 -7.58 -6.24
C VAL A 311 -3.40 -7.22 -5.22
N THR A 312 -3.24 -5.93 -4.96
CA THR A 312 -2.24 -5.40 -4.03
C THR A 312 -2.87 -5.08 -2.67
N VAL A 313 -2.05 -4.67 -1.71
CA VAL A 313 -2.51 -4.19 -0.39
C VAL A 313 -3.60 -3.12 -0.56
N VAL A 314 -3.38 -2.16 -1.47
CA VAL A 314 -4.32 -1.06 -1.76
C VAL A 314 -5.64 -1.59 -2.30
N SER A 315 -5.53 -2.50 -3.25
CA SER A 315 -6.66 -2.95 -4.03
C SER A 315 -7.43 -4.10 -3.36
N SER A 316 -6.89 -4.68 -2.29
CA SER A 316 -7.50 -5.76 -1.50
C SER A 316 -8.93 -5.48 -1.02
N ASN A 317 -9.27 -4.22 -0.72
CA ASN A 317 -10.60 -3.85 -0.24
C ASN A 317 -11.69 -3.77 -1.34
N PHE A 318 -11.36 -4.07 -2.60
CA PHE A 318 -12.29 -3.96 -3.72
C PHE A 318 -13.55 -4.81 -3.57
N ILE A 319 -13.44 -6.01 -2.97
CA ILE A 319 -14.60 -6.90 -2.77
C ILE A 319 -15.64 -6.19 -1.92
N SER A 320 -15.22 -5.64 -0.78
CA SER A 320 -16.13 -4.96 0.15
C SER A 320 -16.70 -3.68 -0.45
N LEU A 321 -15.90 -2.90 -1.19
CA LEU A 321 -16.41 -1.76 -1.94
C LEU A 321 -17.48 -2.15 -2.96
N LEU A 322 -17.22 -3.21 -3.73
CA LEU A 322 -18.15 -3.73 -4.73
C LEU A 322 -19.45 -4.25 -4.10
N LEU A 323 -19.37 -4.95 -2.96
CA LEU A 323 -20.54 -5.37 -2.18
C LEU A 323 -21.37 -4.15 -1.77
N ILE A 324 -20.74 -3.14 -1.16
CA ILE A 324 -21.39 -1.93 -0.68
C ILE A 324 -22.08 -1.16 -1.83
N ILE A 325 -21.39 -0.98 -2.96
CA ILE A 325 -21.93 -0.30 -4.15
C ILE A 325 -23.13 -1.08 -4.70
N THR A 326 -23.01 -2.39 -4.83
CA THR A 326 -24.09 -3.26 -5.31
C THR A 326 -25.32 -3.21 -4.39
N ILE A 327 -25.10 -3.16 -3.07
CA ILE A 327 -26.17 -3.02 -2.08
C ILE A 327 -26.83 -1.65 -2.19
N SER A 328 -26.07 -0.57 -2.33
CA SER A 328 -26.64 0.77 -2.49
C SER A 328 -27.64 0.82 -3.65
N LEU A 329 -27.26 0.29 -4.82
CA LEU A 329 -28.12 0.22 -6.00
C LEU A 329 -29.40 -0.61 -5.73
N THR A 330 -29.27 -1.78 -5.12
CA THR A 330 -30.42 -2.65 -4.83
C THR A 330 -31.34 -2.11 -3.72
N VAL A 331 -30.81 -1.36 -2.75
CA VAL A 331 -31.57 -0.68 -1.70
C VAL A 331 -32.42 0.44 -2.30
N HIS A 332 -31.89 1.27 -3.19
CA HIS A 332 -32.67 2.30 -3.89
C HIS A 332 -33.84 1.69 -4.67
N LEU A 333 -33.60 0.59 -5.42
CA LEU A 333 -34.65 -0.15 -6.12
C LEU A 333 -35.70 -0.71 -5.16
N THR A 334 -35.26 -1.33 -4.07
CA THR A 334 -36.14 -1.94 -3.07
C THR A 334 -37.03 -0.90 -2.39
N VAL A 335 -36.44 0.22 -1.94
CA VAL A 335 -37.17 1.30 -1.27
C VAL A 335 -38.19 1.91 -2.24
N ARG A 336 -37.81 2.14 -3.50
CA ARG A 336 -38.73 2.70 -4.50
C ARG A 336 -39.91 1.78 -4.80
N TYR A 337 -39.64 0.48 -4.95
CA TYR A 337 -40.70 -0.51 -5.16
C TYR A 337 -41.66 -0.56 -3.96
N ARG A 338 -41.15 -0.56 -2.72
CA ARG A 338 -41.97 -0.53 -1.50
C ARG A 338 -42.78 0.78 -1.36
N GLU A 339 -42.21 1.93 -1.70
CA GLU A 339 -42.90 3.24 -1.71
C GLU A 339 -44.12 3.21 -2.65
N LEU A 340 -43.95 2.69 -3.87
CA LEU A 340 -45.03 2.59 -4.86
C LEU A 340 -46.12 1.62 -4.40
N ARG A 341 -45.75 0.50 -3.75
CA ARG A 341 -46.71 -0.45 -3.21
C ARG A 341 -47.53 0.11 -2.05
N ALA A 342 -46.92 0.95 -1.21
CA ALA A 342 -47.59 1.59 -0.09
C ALA A 342 -48.57 2.69 -0.54
N THR A 343 -48.20 3.45 -1.57
CA THR A 343 -48.99 4.61 -2.05
C THR A 343 -49.99 4.27 -3.15
N ARG A 344 -49.77 3.20 -3.94
CA ARG A 344 -50.62 2.80 -5.07
C ARG A 344 -51.16 1.38 -4.91
N ARG A 345 -51.95 1.16 -3.86
CA ARG A 345 -52.47 -0.17 -3.46
C ARG A 345 -53.31 -0.90 -4.51
N SER A 346 -53.90 -0.19 -5.48
CA SER A 346 -54.78 -0.76 -6.53
C SER A 346 -54.08 -1.12 -7.84
N SER A 347 -52.77 -0.90 -7.96
CA SER A 347 -52.02 -1.16 -9.19
C SER A 347 -51.48 -2.60 -9.25
N ASN A 348 -51.48 -3.20 -10.45
CA ASN A 348 -50.91 -4.53 -10.70
C ASN A 348 -49.41 -4.58 -10.32
N HIS A 349 -48.98 -5.67 -9.67
CA HIS A 349 -47.61 -5.95 -9.27
C HIS A 349 -46.59 -5.71 -10.39
N ASP A 350 -46.84 -6.26 -11.59
CA ASP A 350 -45.95 -6.10 -12.75
C ASP A 350 -45.77 -4.62 -13.14
N LYS A 351 -46.89 -3.87 -13.20
CA LYS A 351 -46.85 -2.44 -13.51
C LYS A 351 -46.08 -1.64 -12.46
N LEU A 352 -46.25 -1.97 -11.18
CA LEU A 352 -45.54 -1.31 -10.08
C LEU A 352 -44.03 -1.60 -10.15
N MET A 353 -43.65 -2.85 -10.38
CA MET A 353 -42.25 -3.28 -10.52
C MET A 353 -41.58 -2.61 -11.73
N ARG A 354 -42.17 -2.71 -12.93
CA ARG A 354 -41.62 -2.07 -14.14
C ARG A 354 -41.48 -0.57 -13.96
N HIS A 355 -42.48 0.08 -13.33
CA HIS A 355 -42.39 1.50 -13.03
C HIS A 355 -41.27 1.82 -12.05
N ALA A 356 -41.10 1.04 -10.97
CA ALA A 356 -40.02 1.24 -10.01
C ALA A 356 -38.65 1.20 -10.70
N ILE A 357 -38.40 0.12 -11.46
CA ILE A 357 -37.11 -0.18 -12.07
C ILE A 357 -36.77 0.80 -13.19
N LEU A 358 -37.71 1.06 -14.11
CA LEU A 358 -37.50 2.03 -15.19
C LEU A 358 -37.37 3.47 -14.67
N SER A 359 -38.05 3.82 -13.56
CA SER A 359 -37.91 5.16 -12.96
C SER A 359 -36.57 5.37 -12.27
N MET A 360 -35.95 4.31 -11.75
CA MET A 360 -34.66 4.36 -11.05
C MET A 360 -33.46 4.08 -11.97
N PHE A 361 -33.67 3.52 -13.17
CA PHE A 361 -32.58 3.24 -14.11
C PHE A 361 -31.70 4.45 -14.38
N LYS A 362 -32.29 5.61 -14.71
CA LYS A 362 -31.50 6.82 -14.98
C LYS A 362 -30.71 7.31 -13.76
N PRO A 363 -31.34 7.58 -12.59
CA PRO A 363 -30.59 7.93 -11.38
C PRO A 363 -29.46 6.96 -11.07
N CYS A 364 -29.74 5.66 -11.01
CA CYS A 364 -28.74 4.64 -10.68
C CYS A 364 -27.64 4.49 -11.73
N LEU A 365 -27.94 4.69 -13.02
CA LEU A 365 -26.91 4.70 -14.06
C LEU A 365 -25.96 5.87 -13.87
N TYR A 366 -26.48 7.07 -13.60
CA TYR A 366 -25.62 8.24 -13.37
C TYR A 366 -24.80 8.09 -12.10
N THR A 367 -25.37 7.51 -11.04
CA THR A 367 -24.62 7.32 -9.79
C THR A 367 -23.52 6.28 -9.97
N GLY A 368 -23.81 5.17 -10.65
CA GLY A 368 -22.80 4.21 -11.07
C GLY A 368 -21.72 4.82 -11.98
N LEU A 369 -22.09 5.63 -12.97
CA LEU A 369 -21.12 6.33 -13.83
C LEU A 369 -20.25 7.32 -13.04
N THR A 370 -20.82 8.08 -12.11
CA THR A 370 -20.03 9.00 -11.27
C THR A 370 -19.11 8.25 -10.32
N THR A 371 -19.54 7.12 -9.77
CA THR A 371 -18.68 6.25 -8.96
C THR A 371 -17.54 5.69 -9.82
N ALA A 372 -17.83 5.17 -11.02
CA ALA A 372 -16.82 4.68 -11.95
C ALA A 372 -15.82 5.79 -12.33
N VAL A 373 -16.30 7.01 -12.61
CA VAL A 373 -15.44 8.17 -12.87
C VAL A 373 -14.55 8.53 -11.68
N ALA A 374 -15.08 8.49 -10.46
CA ALA A 374 -14.33 8.82 -9.26
C ALA A 374 -13.26 7.77 -8.93
N PHE A 375 -13.47 6.50 -9.27
CA PHE A 375 -12.40 5.51 -9.26
C PHE A 375 -11.46 5.67 -10.46
N GLY A 376 -11.99 6.05 -11.62
CA GLY A 376 -11.22 6.26 -12.84
C GLY A 376 -10.23 7.43 -12.75
N SER A 377 -10.45 8.41 -11.87
CA SER A 377 -9.46 9.46 -11.61
C SER A 377 -8.18 8.93 -10.97
N LEU A 378 -8.24 7.80 -10.25
CA LEU A 378 -7.09 7.16 -9.64
C LEU A 378 -6.10 6.64 -10.70
N ILE A 379 -6.55 6.46 -11.95
CA ILE A 379 -5.70 6.05 -13.08
C ILE A 379 -4.64 7.13 -13.41
N VAL A 380 -4.84 8.37 -12.97
CA VAL A 380 -3.91 9.50 -13.22
C VAL A 380 -2.93 9.72 -12.04
N SER A 381 -2.86 8.79 -11.08
CA SER A 381 -2.03 8.96 -9.88
C SER A 381 -0.54 8.68 -10.07
N GLY A 382 -0.10 8.17 -11.23
CA GLY A 382 1.30 7.79 -11.44
C GLY A 382 1.82 6.66 -10.54
N ILE A 383 0.94 5.97 -9.79
CA ILE A 383 1.33 4.93 -8.82
C ILE A 383 0.62 3.63 -9.18
N SER A 384 1.39 2.60 -9.56
CA SER A 384 0.88 1.37 -10.17
C SER A 384 -0.26 0.68 -9.37
N PRO A 385 -0.14 0.50 -8.04
CA PRO A 385 -1.22 -0.07 -7.23
C PRO A 385 -2.54 0.73 -7.29
N ILE A 386 -2.45 2.06 -7.30
CA ILE A 386 -3.61 2.97 -7.29
C ILE A 386 -4.26 2.99 -8.67
N ILE A 387 -3.46 2.98 -9.74
CA ILE A 387 -3.94 2.92 -11.13
C ILE A 387 -4.73 1.62 -11.37
N SER A 388 -4.13 0.48 -11.00
CA SER A 388 -4.74 -0.84 -11.14
C SER A 388 -6.04 -0.95 -10.33
N PHE A 389 -6.03 -0.38 -9.12
CA PHE A 389 -7.22 -0.29 -8.28
C PHE A 389 -8.34 0.54 -8.93
N GLY A 390 -8.00 1.69 -9.53
CA GLY A 390 -8.94 2.52 -10.27
C GLY A 390 -9.63 1.76 -11.41
N TRP A 391 -8.87 1.06 -12.25
CA TRP A 391 -9.42 0.23 -13.33
C TRP A 391 -10.31 -0.90 -12.82
N MET A 392 -9.85 -1.62 -11.80
CA MET A 392 -10.61 -2.69 -11.18
C MET A 392 -11.99 -2.21 -10.71
N MET A 393 -12.03 -1.06 -10.03
CA MET A 393 -13.29 -0.52 -9.53
C MET A 393 -14.18 0.04 -10.63
N VAL A 394 -13.63 0.63 -11.70
CA VAL A 394 -14.40 1.02 -12.90
C VAL A 394 -15.14 -0.19 -13.46
N ILE A 395 -14.42 -1.30 -13.71
CA ILE A 395 -14.99 -2.54 -14.25
C ILE A 395 -16.01 -3.15 -13.27
N GLY A 396 -15.67 -3.19 -11.99
CA GLY A 396 -16.53 -3.70 -10.92
C GLY A 396 -17.86 -2.94 -10.84
N VAL A 397 -17.83 -1.60 -10.92
CA VAL A 397 -19.04 -0.77 -10.92
C VAL A 397 -19.91 -1.05 -12.16
N PHE A 398 -19.32 -1.20 -13.35
CA PHE A 398 -20.07 -1.59 -14.54
C PHE A 398 -20.69 -2.98 -14.40
N ALA A 399 -19.94 -3.95 -13.88
CA ALA A 399 -20.45 -5.29 -13.59
C ALA A 399 -21.62 -5.23 -12.59
N ALA A 400 -21.51 -4.44 -11.52
CA ALA A 400 -22.58 -4.24 -10.55
C ALA A 400 -23.85 -3.66 -11.19
N ILE A 401 -23.75 -2.66 -12.07
CA ILE A 401 -24.93 -2.10 -12.76
C ILE A 401 -25.61 -3.16 -13.64
N VAL A 402 -24.83 -3.93 -14.41
CA VAL A 402 -25.36 -5.00 -15.27
C VAL A 402 -26.06 -6.06 -14.43
N VAL A 403 -25.43 -6.51 -13.36
CA VAL A 403 -25.98 -7.53 -12.44
C VAL A 403 -27.23 -7.00 -11.74
N VAL A 404 -27.21 -5.79 -11.20
CA VAL A 404 -28.37 -5.23 -10.49
C VAL A 404 -29.56 -5.02 -11.42
N PHE A 405 -29.37 -4.45 -12.61
CA PHE A 405 -30.48 -4.25 -13.55
C PHE A 405 -30.87 -5.48 -14.37
N GLY A 406 -30.12 -6.58 -14.27
CA GLY A 406 -30.47 -7.88 -14.84
C GLY A 406 -31.11 -8.81 -13.80
N VAL A 407 -30.37 -9.14 -12.74
CA VAL A 407 -30.76 -10.11 -11.71
C VAL A 407 -31.91 -9.62 -10.84
N PHE A 408 -31.82 -8.39 -10.30
CA PHE A 408 -32.84 -7.86 -9.38
C PHE A 408 -34.26 -7.89 -9.98
N PRO A 409 -34.53 -7.30 -11.17
CA PRO A 409 -35.84 -7.39 -11.82
C PRO A 409 -36.24 -8.81 -12.18
N ALA A 410 -35.32 -9.63 -12.71
CA ALA A 410 -35.66 -10.97 -13.19
C ALA A 410 -36.10 -11.88 -12.04
N VAL A 411 -35.37 -11.86 -10.91
CA VAL A 411 -35.78 -12.60 -9.71
C VAL A 411 -37.08 -12.03 -9.14
N LEU A 412 -37.23 -10.71 -9.06
CA LEU A 412 -38.46 -10.11 -8.52
C LEU A 412 -39.70 -10.43 -9.37
N SER A 413 -39.54 -10.59 -10.68
CA SER A 413 -40.60 -10.99 -11.61
C SER A 413 -41.06 -12.44 -11.41
N LEU A 414 -40.15 -13.31 -10.94
CA LEU A 414 -40.42 -14.72 -10.65
C LEU A 414 -41.00 -14.94 -9.24
N LEU A 415 -40.70 -14.02 -8.31
CA LEU A 415 -41.19 -14.12 -6.93
C LEU A 415 -42.67 -13.73 -6.83
N PRO A 416 -43.46 -14.43 -5.99
CA PRO A 416 -44.84 -14.04 -5.74
C PRO A 416 -44.92 -12.68 -5.06
N GLN A 417 -45.98 -11.92 -5.40
CA GLN A 417 -46.23 -10.58 -4.87
C GLN A 417 -46.14 -10.55 -3.33
N ASP A 418 -45.38 -9.59 -2.80
CA ASP A 418 -45.27 -9.36 -1.37
C ASP A 418 -46.59 -8.78 -0.81
N GLN A 419 -47.31 -9.60 -0.04
CA GLN A 419 -48.62 -9.26 0.55
C GLN A 419 -48.52 -8.44 1.85
N THR A 420 -47.31 -8.10 2.32
CA THR A 420 -47.16 -7.32 3.56
C THR A 420 -47.89 -5.97 3.47
N LYS A 421 -48.68 -5.63 4.50
CA LYS A 421 -49.32 -4.29 4.57
C LYS A 421 -48.26 -3.27 4.96
N LEU A 422 -47.90 -2.38 4.04
CA LEU A 422 -47.04 -1.23 4.31
C LEU A 422 -47.90 -0.05 4.77
N SER A 423 -47.49 0.63 5.84
CA SER A 423 -48.12 1.88 6.27
C SER A 423 -47.98 2.93 5.16
N SER A 424 -48.98 3.80 5.02
CA SER A 424 -48.89 5.00 4.18
C SER A 424 -48.06 6.08 4.85
N ASP A 425 -48.08 6.15 6.19
CA ASP A 425 -47.16 6.96 7.00
C ASP A 425 -45.80 6.28 7.09
N LEU A 426 -45.00 6.53 6.07
CA LEU A 426 -43.66 6.02 5.86
C LEU A 426 -42.62 6.99 6.45
N ARG A 427 -42.87 7.56 7.64
CA ARG A 427 -42.01 8.58 8.28
C ARG A 427 -40.81 7.93 8.99
N LEU A 428 -39.61 8.45 8.78
CA LEU A 428 -38.42 8.09 9.57
C LEU A 428 -38.05 9.30 10.44
N GLY A 429 -38.06 9.14 11.76
CA GLY A 429 -37.89 10.26 12.71
C GLY A 429 -36.62 11.09 12.46
N VAL A 430 -35.51 10.43 12.10
CA VAL A 430 -34.21 11.09 11.88
C VAL A 430 -34.24 12.02 10.67
N THR A 431 -34.69 11.56 9.50
CA THR A 431 -34.74 12.40 8.28
C THR A 431 -35.73 13.56 8.42
N THR A 432 -36.88 13.33 9.07
CA THR A 432 -37.81 14.42 9.39
C THR A 432 -37.21 15.40 10.41
N GLY A 433 -36.43 14.91 11.38
CA GLY A 433 -35.69 15.71 12.35
C GLY A 433 -34.69 16.64 11.68
N LEU A 434 -33.88 16.12 10.75
CA LEU A 434 -32.95 16.93 9.95
C LEU A 434 -33.64 17.99 9.09
N ALA A 435 -34.81 17.67 8.52
CA ALA A 435 -35.63 18.65 7.79
C ALA A 435 -36.09 19.80 8.70
N ARG A 436 -36.57 19.49 9.91
CA ARG A 436 -36.99 20.48 10.91
C ARG A 436 -35.82 21.32 11.41
N LEU A 437 -34.67 20.68 11.65
CA LEU A 437 -33.43 21.34 12.06
C LEU A 437 -32.97 22.34 10.99
N THR A 438 -32.92 21.90 9.73
CA THR A 438 -32.57 22.75 8.58
C THR A 438 -33.54 23.93 8.46
N ALA A 439 -34.84 23.69 8.59
CA ALA A 439 -35.84 24.75 8.56
C ALA A 439 -35.68 25.76 9.71
N ARG A 440 -35.32 25.28 10.92
CA ARG A 440 -35.13 26.09 12.13
C ARG A 440 -33.86 26.94 12.07
N LEU A 441 -32.73 26.35 11.65
CA LEU A 441 -31.44 27.03 11.53
C LEU A 441 -31.41 28.00 10.34
N ASN A 442 -32.15 27.70 9.27
CA ASN A 442 -32.26 28.54 8.08
C ASN A 442 -30.86 28.92 7.55
N ASN A 443 -30.57 30.21 7.35
CA ASN A 443 -29.27 30.66 6.82
C ASN A 443 -28.08 30.39 7.75
N GLN A 444 -28.30 30.07 9.03
CA GLN A 444 -27.22 29.67 9.94
C GLN A 444 -26.55 28.36 9.50
N VAL A 445 -27.24 27.49 8.75
CA VAL A 445 -26.64 26.30 8.15
C VAL A 445 -25.45 26.68 7.26
N LEU A 446 -25.58 27.74 6.46
CA LEU A 446 -24.50 28.20 5.58
C LEU A 446 -23.30 28.71 6.39
N ALA A 447 -23.54 29.43 7.49
CA ALA A 447 -22.49 29.92 8.37
C ALA A 447 -21.74 28.76 9.06
N ILE A 448 -22.47 27.74 9.54
CA ILE A 448 -21.87 26.53 10.14
C ILE A 448 -20.96 25.84 9.13
N TYR A 449 -21.44 25.61 7.91
CA TYR A 449 -20.64 24.95 6.88
C TYR A 449 -19.46 25.80 6.41
N ALA A 450 -19.58 27.14 6.40
CA ALA A 450 -18.44 28.03 6.12
C ALA A 450 -17.34 27.92 7.19
N VAL A 451 -17.72 27.84 8.48
CA VAL A 451 -16.78 27.59 9.57
C VAL A 451 -16.13 26.22 9.45
N ILE A 452 -16.92 25.18 9.15
CA ILE A 452 -16.40 23.83 8.90
C ILE A 452 -15.36 23.87 7.77
N THR A 453 -15.68 24.48 6.62
CA THR A 453 -14.76 24.60 5.49
C THR A 453 -13.48 25.36 5.88
N LEU A 454 -13.58 26.44 6.66
CA LEU A 454 -12.40 27.17 7.12
C LEU A 454 -11.49 26.29 8.00
N LEU A 455 -12.07 25.60 8.99
CA LEU A 455 -11.32 24.68 9.85
C LEU A 455 -10.72 23.52 9.05
N SER A 456 -11.42 23.02 8.04
CA SER A 456 -10.94 22.00 7.12
C SER A 456 -9.73 22.47 6.31
N ILE A 457 -9.76 23.70 5.79
CA ILE A 457 -8.63 24.28 5.05
C ILE A 457 -7.40 24.44 5.95
N VAL A 458 -7.59 24.91 7.19
CA VAL A 458 -6.50 25.04 8.17
C VAL A 458 -5.89 23.67 8.50
N GLY A 459 -6.72 22.63 8.67
CA GLY A 459 -6.25 21.27 8.90
C GLY A 459 -5.54 20.69 7.68
N LEU A 460 -6.07 20.92 6.48
CA LEU A 460 -5.47 20.43 5.23
C LEU A 460 -4.05 20.97 5.01
N ALA A 461 -3.79 22.22 5.43
CA ALA A 461 -2.45 22.82 5.39
C ALA A 461 -1.45 22.17 6.36
N GLN A 462 -1.90 21.30 7.28
CA GLN A 462 -1.07 20.58 8.26
C GLN A 462 -0.88 19.09 7.91
N LEU A 463 -1.31 18.65 6.72
CA LEU A 463 -1.12 17.27 6.28
C LEU A 463 0.37 16.94 6.14
N LYS A 464 0.76 15.79 6.68
CA LYS A 464 2.11 15.21 6.56
C LYS A 464 2.07 13.98 5.66
N VAL A 465 3.19 13.67 5.02
CA VAL A 465 3.36 12.52 4.10
C VAL A 465 4.21 11.42 4.73
N GLU A 466 5.01 11.77 5.73
CA GLU A 466 5.93 10.85 6.39
C GLU A 466 5.18 10.01 7.42
N ASN A 467 5.31 8.69 7.31
CA ASN A 467 4.81 7.73 8.28
C ASN A 467 5.83 6.59 8.40
N SER A 468 6.24 6.22 9.61
CA SER A 468 7.14 5.10 9.84
C SER A 468 6.46 3.78 9.45
N PHE A 469 7.23 2.85 8.89
CA PHE A 469 6.68 1.58 8.40
C PHE A 469 6.21 0.71 9.57
N ILE A 470 6.88 0.83 10.72
CA ILE A 470 6.52 0.14 11.96
C ILE A 470 5.10 0.52 12.44
N ASP A 471 4.68 1.77 12.23
CA ASP A 471 3.36 2.28 12.64
C ASP A 471 2.20 1.70 11.83
N TYR A 472 2.48 0.91 10.79
CA TYR A 472 1.45 0.26 10.00
C TYR A 472 0.89 -0.98 10.72
N PHE A 473 1.57 -1.44 11.76
CA PHE A 473 1.22 -2.65 12.49
C PHE A 473 0.84 -2.32 13.93
N ARG A 474 -0.08 -3.10 14.51
CA ARG A 474 -0.41 -2.94 15.93
C ARG A 474 0.77 -3.35 16.81
N GLU A 475 0.96 -2.65 17.93
CA GLU A 475 2.01 -2.92 18.94
C GLU A 475 2.09 -4.37 19.46
N LYS A 476 0.99 -5.12 19.37
CA LYS A 476 0.89 -6.51 19.84
C LYS A 476 1.33 -7.54 18.79
N THR A 477 1.62 -7.12 17.57
CA THR A 477 2.05 -8.02 16.50
C THR A 477 3.52 -8.36 16.63
N GLU A 478 3.91 -9.55 16.15
CA GLU A 478 5.30 -9.97 16.13
C GLU A 478 6.19 -9.01 15.33
N ILE A 479 5.73 -8.59 14.16
CA ILE A 479 6.46 -7.66 13.29
C ILE A 479 6.78 -6.33 13.98
N PHE A 480 5.80 -5.73 14.69
CA PHE A 480 6.03 -4.48 15.42
C PHE A 480 7.10 -4.68 16.50
N GLN A 481 6.94 -5.70 17.35
CA GLN A 481 7.86 -5.96 18.46
C GLN A 481 9.26 -6.33 17.98
N GLY A 482 9.34 -7.12 16.89
CA GLY A 482 10.60 -7.50 16.26
C GLY A 482 11.32 -6.28 15.71
N MET A 483 10.66 -5.46 14.89
CA MET A 483 11.26 -4.25 14.33
C MET A 483 11.75 -3.30 15.43
N THR A 484 10.96 -3.07 16.49
CA THR A 484 11.41 -2.25 17.64
C THR A 484 12.67 -2.83 18.28
N LEU A 485 12.72 -4.15 18.52
CA LEU A 485 13.90 -4.78 19.10
C LEU A 485 15.13 -4.64 18.19
N PHE A 486 14.97 -4.85 16.88
CA PHE A 486 16.08 -4.69 15.93
C PHE A 486 16.59 -3.25 15.89
N ASP A 487 15.70 -2.26 15.87
CA ASP A 487 16.05 -0.85 15.89
C ASP A 487 16.78 -0.46 17.18
N GLU A 488 16.32 -0.94 18.34
CA GLU A 488 16.92 -0.62 19.64
C GLU A 488 18.20 -1.38 19.96
N LYS A 489 18.36 -2.62 19.46
CA LYS A 489 19.43 -3.54 19.90
C LYS A 489 20.38 -3.98 18.79
N LEU A 490 19.98 -3.95 17.52
CA LEU A 490 20.73 -4.52 16.39
C LEU A 490 20.80 -3.56 15.19
N GLY A 491 20.75 -2.26 15.47
CA GLY A 491 21.02 -1.20 14.52
C GLY A 491 20.03 -1.12 13.35
N GLY A 492 18.79 -1.57 13.50
CA GLY A 492 17.73 -1.40 12.52
C GLY A 492 17.42 -2.61 11.65
N THR A 493 16.28 -2.54 10.93
CA THR A 493 15.85 -3.59 9.97
C THR A 493 15.79 -3.13 8.51
N LEU A 494 15.27 -1.93 8.26
CA LEU A 494 15.22 -1.34 6.92
C LEU A 494 16.50 -0.56 6.65
N SER A 495 16.97 -0.59 5.41
CA SER A 495 18.17 0.12 4.98
C SER A 495 18.00 0.78 3.63
N PHE A 496 18.90 1.72 3.36
CA PHE A 496 19.19 2.24 2.04
C PHE A 496 20.69 2.10 1.76
N ASP A 497 21.05 2.12 0.49
CA ASP A 497 22.44 2.11 0.06
C ASP A 497 22.83 3.51 -0.38
N VAL A 498 23.99 3.97 0.10
CA VAL A 498 24.69 5.13 -0.42
C VAL A 498 25.77 4.63 -1.35
N ILE A 499 25.70 5.07 -2.60
CA ILE A 499 26.63 4.74 -3.66
C ILE A 499 27.46 5.98 -3.95
N VAL A 500 28.78 5.84 -3.91
CA VAL A 500 29.73 6.94 -4.12
C VAL A 500 30.68 6.57 -5.25
N ASP A 501 30.58 7.28 -6.36
CA ASP A 501 31.49 7.17 -7.51
C ASP A 501 32.73 8.00 -7.23
N LEU A 502 33.89 7.33 -7.14
CA LEU A 502 35.15 8.04 -6.94
C LEU A 502 35.57 8.68 -8.28
N PRO A 503 36.18 9.89 -8.23
CA PRO A 503 36.72 10.49 -9.45
C PRO A 503 37.78 9.58 -10.05
N ASP A 504 37.78 9.46 -11.37
CA ASP A 504 38.85 8.78 -12.11
C ASP A 504 40.19 9.43 -11.75
N GLU A 505 41.18 8.61 -11.40
CA GLU A 505 42.52 9.12 -11.19
C GLU A 505 43.01 9.73 -12.51
N PRO A 506 43.59 10.95 -12.51
CA PRO A 506 44.12 11.53 -13.73
C PRO A 506 45.19 10.58 -14.31
N GLU A 507 45.12 10.33 -15.63
CA GLU A 507 46.07 9.49 -16.40
C GLU A 507 47.56 9.91 -16.24
N ASP A 508 47.86 11.00 -15.53
CA ASP A 508 49.19 11.59 -15.36
C ASP A 508 49.91 11.20 -14.04
N VAL A 509 49.46 10.18 -13.29
CA VAL A 509 50.24 9.62 -12.16
C VAL A 509 51.21 8.53 -12.64
N ASP A 510 51.89 8.75 -13.75
CA ASP A 510 53.15 8.08 -14.14
C ASP A 510 54.35 8.55 -13.25
N GLY A 511 54.07 8.96 -12.01
CA GLY A 511 54.96 9.77 -11.18
C GLY A 511 55.21 9.27 -9.77
N PHE A 512 54.68 8.11 -9.38
CA PHE A 512 55.22 7.38 -8.24
C PHE A 512 56.44 6.58 -8.71
N ASP A 513 57.53 7.31 -8.97
CA ASP A 513 58.90 6.77 -8.96
C ASP A 513 59.38 6.77 -7.50
N ASP A 514 58.82 5.88 -6.70
CA ASP A 514 59.37 5.52 -5.40
C ASP A 514 60.40 4.39 -5.58
N GLY A 515 61.30 4.47 -6.57
CA GLY A 515 62.62 3.82 -6.57
C GLY A 515 62.69 2.31 -6.30
N PHE A 516 61.56 1.62 -6.27
CA PHE A 516 61.39 0.20 -5.95
C PHE A 516 60.88 -0.62 -7.15
N GLY A 517 60.60 0.04 -8.28
CA GLY A 517 60.00 -0.56 -9.48
C GLY A 517 60.77 -1.71 -10.12
N ASP A 518 62.07 -1.85 -9.86
CA ASP A 518 62.90 -2.90 -10.48
C ASP A 518 63.32 -4.02 -9.51
N SER A 519 62.94 -3.98 -8.22
CA SER A 519 63.51 -4.91 -7.22
C SER A 519 62.49 -5.79 -6.47
N PHE A 520 61.20 -5.66 -6.77
CA PHE A 520 60.14 -6.52 -6.21
C PHE A 520 59.43 -7.40 -7.26
N ASP A 521 59.83 -7.32 -8.53
CA ASP A 521 59.25 -8.11 -9.64
C ASP A 521 59.79 -9.56 -9.71
N ASP A 522 60.95 -9.84 -9.10
CA ASP A 522 61.60 -11.16 -9.21
C ASP A 522 61.13 -12.19 -8.15
N GLY A 523 60.09 -11.90 -7.35
CA GLY A 523 59.72 -12.71 -6.18
C GLY A 523 58.28 -13.22 -6.09
N PHE A 524 57.34 -12.60 -6.79
CA PHE A 524 55.91 -12.97 -6.78
C PHE A 524 55.49 -13.32 -8.21
N GLY A 525 54.79 -14.45 -8.36
CA GLY A 525 54.55 -15.07 -9.66
C GLY A 525 53.88 -14.18 -10.71
N ASP A 526 54.17 -14.51 -11.96
CA ASP A 526 53.75 -13.94 -13.25
C ASP A 526 52.21 -13.78 -13.43
N GLY A 527 51.60 -12.88 -12.65
CA GLY A 527 50.16 -12.59 -12.69
C GLY A 527 49.75 -11.51 -11.68
N GLY A 528 50.44 -10.36 -11.69
CA GLY A 528 50.20 -9.24 -10.78
C GLY A 528 48.74 -8.77 -10.79
N ASP A 529 48.13 -8.81 -9.61
CA ASP A 529 46.75 -8.37 -9.35
C ASP A 529 46.77 -6.82 -9.26
N ASP A 530 46.63 -6.13 -10.41
CA ASP A 530 46.63 -4.65 -10.51
C ASP A 530 45.63 -3.99 -9.54
N ASP A 531 44.59 -4.73 -9.13
CA ASP A 531 43.59 -4.35 -8.13
C ASP A 531 44.18 -3.96 -6.77
N ALA A 532 45.36 -4.45 -6.40
CA ALA A 532 46.01 -4.09 -5.12
C ALA A 532 46.29 -2.59 -5.01
N TYR A 533 46.56 -1.91 -6.14
CA TYR A 533 46.80 -0.47 -6.19
C TYR A 533 45.55 0.38 -5.97
N TYR A 534 44.36 -0.23 -6.03
CA TYR A 534 43.11 0.45 -5.69
C TYR A 534 43.09 0.93 -4.24
N PHE A 535 43.74 0.20 -3.32
CA PHE A 535 43.68 0.41 -1.87
C PHE A 535 44.75 1.39 -1.37
N THR A 536 44.67 2.65 -1.77
CA THR A 536 45.58 3.69 -1.28
C THR A 536 45.17 4.20 0.10
N ALA A 537 46.13 4.63 0.92
CA ALA A 537 45.83 5.18 2.26
C ALA A 537 44.83 6.36 2.22
N PRO A 538 44.95 7.36 1.32
CA PRO A 538 43.96 8.44 1.22
C PRO A 538 42.55 7.96 0.86
N LYS A 539 42.41 6.96 -0.03
CA LYS A 539 41.11 6.37 -0.35
C LYS A 539 40.51 5.66 0.86
N MET A 540 41.32 4.90 1.61
CA MET A 540 40.83 4.17 2.79
C MET A 540 40.45 5.12 3.94
N ASP A 541 41.19 6.20 4.12
CA ASP A 541 40.84 7.27 5.07
C ASP A 541 39.50 7.93 4.69
N LEU A 542 39.29 8.23 3.40
CA LEU A 542 38.03 8.77 2.89
C LEU A 542 36.85 7.79 3.14
N VAL A 543 37.05 6.50 2.84
CA VAL A 543 36.04 5.45 3.09
C VAL A 543 35.65 5.40 4.58
N GLU A 544 36.64 5.45 5.49
CA GLU A 544 36.39 5.48 6.93
C GLU A 544 35.71 6.77 7.39
N GLU A 545 36.06 7.92 6.83
CA GLU A 545 35.44 9.21 7.16
C GLU A 545 33.98 9.28 6.73
N ILE A 546 33.65 8.79 5.53
CA ILE A 546 32.26 8.68 5.06
C ILE A 546 31.49 7.70 5.96
N HIS A 547 32.09 6.54 6.29
CA HIS A 547 31.47 5.58 7.19
C HIS A 547 31.14 6.19 8.56
N ARG A 548 32.08 6.91 9.20
CA ARG A 548 31.83 7.61 10.47
C ARG A 548 30.75 8.68 10.34
N TYR A 549 30.78 9.45 9.26
CA TYR A 549 29.74 10.47 9.02
C TYR A 549 28.34 9.87 8.97
N LEU A 550 28.20 8.71 8.32
CA LEU A 550 26.95 7.97 8.25
C LEU A 550 26.58 7.37 9.62
N ASP A 551 27.50 6.69 10.30
CA ASP A 551 27.26 5.97 11.56
C ASP A 551 27.01 6.92 12.76
N ASP A 552 27.48 8.17 12.69
CA ASP A 552 27.26 9.22 13.70
C ASP A 552 25.88 9.89 13.58
N ASP A 553 25.11 9.67 12.50
CA ASP A 553 23.78 10.28 12.35
C ASP A 553 22.77 9.60 13.28
N PRO A 554 22.05 10.36 14.14
CA PRO A 554 21.20 9.78 15.19
C PRO A 554 20.00 8.98 14.68
N GLN A 555 19.63 9.14 13.41
CA GLN A 555 18.51 8.43 12.78
C GLN A 555 18.98 7.19 12.00
N THR A 556 20.29 7.02 11.86
CA THR A 556 20.89 5.81 11.31
C THR A 556 21.16 4.82 12.43
N GLY A 557 21.04 3.54 12.09
CA GLY A 557 21.37 2.44 12.98
C GLY A 557 22.78 1.96 12.70
N LYS A 558 22.91 0.74 12.17
CA LYS A 558 24.20 0.20 11.76
C LYS A 558 24.55 0.58 10.33
N VAL A 559 25.75 1.10 10.11
CA VAL A 559 26.33 1.19 8.77
C VAL A 559 27.19 -0.04 8.47
N LEU A 560 26.84 -0.78 7.43
CA LEU A 560 27.62 -1.90 6.90
C LEU A 560 28.38 -1.40 5.67
N SER A 561 29.71 -1.33 5.76
CA SER A 561 30.57 -0.85 4.67
C SER A 561 32.01 -1.33 4.85
N PHE A 562 32.83 -1.14 3.82
CA PHE A 562 34.27 -1.34 3.93
C PHE A 562 34.92 -0.41 4.97
N GLY A 563 34.33 0.74 5.28
CA GLY A 563 34.84 1.65 6.32
C GLY A 563 34.86 1.04 7.72
N ALA A 564 33.91 0.16 8.05
CA ALA A 564 33.94 -0.59 9.31
C ALA A 564 35.11 -1.60 9.34
N VAL A 565 35.43 -2.19 8.19
CA VAL A 565 36.58 -3.10 8.01
C VAL A 565 37.89 -2.32 8.14
N VAL A 566 37.96 -1.11 7.58
CA VAL A 566 39.12 -0.20 7.75
C VAL A 566 39.34 0.16 9.21
N GLN A 567 38.27 0.49 9.96
CA GLN A 567 38.38 0.76 11.39
C GLN A 567 38.86 -0.46 12.18
N LEU A 568 38.34 -1.65 11.87
CA LEU A 568 38.79 -2.89 12.49
C LEU A 568 40.27 -3.15 12.17
N ALA A 569 40.69 -2.97 10.92
CA ALA A 569 42.08 -3.12 10.53
C ALA A 569 43.00 -2.16 11.31
N ARG A 570 42.59 -0.90 11.48
CA ARG A 570 43.30 0.10 12.28
C ARG A 570 43.39 -0.30 13.75
N GLN A 571 42.31 -0.84 14.34
CA GLN A 571 42.33 -1.36 15.71
C GLN A 571 43.35 -2.51 15.86
N LEU A 572 43.38 -3.45 14.92
CA LEU A 572 44.34 -4.56 14.89
C LEU A 572 45.78 -4.09 14.59
N ASN A 573 45.95 -2.89 14.04
CA ASN A 573 47.24 -2.22 13.86
C ASN A 573 47.64 -1.35 15.06
N GLY A 574 47.04 -1.53 16.24
CA GLY A 574 47.35 -0.74 17.42
C GLY A 574 46.84 0.71 17.35
N ASN A 575 45.80 0.96 16.56
CA ASN A 575 45.24 2.28 16.25
C ASN A 575 46.16 3.21 15.44
N GLU A 576 47.19 2.66 14.79
CA GLU A 576 48.07 3.41 13.88
C GLU A 576 47.53 3.40 12.44
N PRO A 577 47.76 4.46 11.64
CA PRO A 577 47.40 4.49 10.22
C PRO A 577 48.02 3.34 9.43
N ILE A 578 47.29 2.85 8.43
CA ILE A 578 47.75 1.80 7.52
C ILE A 578 48.22 2.48 6.23
N ASP A 579 49.48 2.30 5.86
CA ASP A 579 50.05 2.86 4.63
C ASP A 579 49.63 2.06 3.37
N GLY A 580 49.86 2.63 2.19
CA GLY A 580 49.43 2.01 0.93
C GLY A 580 50.12 0.66 0.65
N VAL A 581 51.38 0.49 1.06
CA VAL A 581 52.10 -0.77 0.88
C VAL A 581 51.48 -1.86 1.74
N LEU A 582 51.15 -1.54 3.00
CA LEU A 582 50.49 -2.47 3.89
C LEU A 582 49.08 -2.82 3.39
N TRP A 583 48.32 -1.87 2.84
CA TRP A 583 47.04 -2.16 2.19
C TRP A 583 47.16 -3.11 1.01
N ALA A 584 48.13 -2.91 0.13
CA ALA A 584 48.40 -3.82 -0.99
C ALA A 584 48.75 -5.22 -0.49
N VAL A 585 49.61 -5.33 0.53
CA VAL A 585 49.95 -6.62 1.16
C VAL A 585 48.73 -7.28 1.77
N LEU A 586 47.86 -6.53 2.44
CA LEU A 586 46.62 -7.05 3.01
C LEU A 586 45.71 -7.57 1.90
N TYR A 587 45.46 -6.80 0.85
CA TYR A 587 44.64 -7.22 -0.28
C TYR A 587 45.14 -8.53 -0.92
N SER A 588 46.46 -8.63 -1.16
CA SER A 588 47.05 -9.84 -1.76
C SER A 588 47.10 -11.04 -0.81
N ARG A 589 47.04 -10.82 0.51
CA ARG A 589 47.08 -11.91 1.52
C ARG A 589 45.72 -12.31 2.04
N ILE A 590 44.71 -11.46 1.96
CA ILE A 590 43.38 -11.84 2.42
C ILE A 590 42.83 -12.94 1.48
N PRO A 591 42.35 -14.05 2.05
CA PRO A 591 41.70 -15.12 1.30
C PRO A 591 40.52 -14.63 0.46
N GLU A 592 40.30 -15.24 -0.72
CA GLU A 592 39.16 -14.91 -1.59
C GLU A 592 37.81 -15.07 -0.88
N THR A 593 37.69 -16.06 0.02
CA THR A 593 36.50 -16.29 0.85
C THR A 593 36.18 -15.09 1.75
N LEU A 594 37.21 -14.42 2.29
CA LEU A 594 37.05 -13.19 3.05
C LEU A 594 36.77 -12.01 2.12
N LYS A 595 37.43 -11.90 0.95
CA LYS A 595 37.11 -10.85 -0.04
C LYS A 595 35.63 -10.88 -0.44
N ASP A 596 35.06 -12.06 -0.65
CA ASP A 596 33.65 -12.25 -0.98
C ASP A 596 32.69 -11.72 0.10
N THR A 597 33.15 -11.67 1.35
CA THR A 597 32.32 -11.29 2.51
C THR A 597 32.55 -9.86 2.96
N VAL A 598 33.81 -9.39 2.97
CA VAL A 598 34.18 -8.09 3.54
C VAL A 598 34.51 -7.02 2.50
N LEU A 599 34.77 -7.39 1.24
CA LEU A 599 35.19 -6.46 0.19
C LEU A 599 34.15 -6.32 -0.93
N LYS A 600 33.90 -7.41 -1.68
CA LYS A 600 33.03 -7.40 -2.87
C LYS A 600 31.62 -6.85 -2.63
N PRO A 601 30.98 -7.00 -1.45
CA PRO A 601 29.68 -6.41 -1.17
C PRO A 601 29.67 -4.86 -1.03
N PHE A 602 30.84 -4.23 -0.93
CA PHE A 602 30.98 -2.80 -0.60
C PHE A 602 31.87 -2.01 -1.57
N ILE A 603 32.72 -2.66 -2.36
CA ILE A 603 33.64 -2.01 -3.31
C ILE A 603 33.51 -2.66 -4.68
N SER A 604 33.33 -1.83 -5.71
CA SER A 604 33.49 -2.21 -7.11
C SER A 604 34.72 -1.54 -7.66
N ILE A 605 35.79 -2.33 -7.88
CA ILE A 605 37.06 -1.83 -8.42
C ILE A 605 36.89 -1.42 -9.89
N GLU A 606 36.18 -2.24 -10.67
CA GLU A 606 35.89 -2.01 -12.11
C GLU A 606 35.21 -0.66 -12.38
N GLU A 607 34.27 -0.28 -11.50
CA GLU A 607 33.47 0.94 -11.64
C GLU A 607 33.99 2.09 -10.76
N ASN A 608 35.12 1.88 -10.06
CA ASN A 608 35.69 2.82 -9.08
C ASN A 608 34.64 3.35 -8.08
N GLN A 609 33.81 2.45 -7.54
CA GLN A 609 32.58 2.80 -6.81
C GLN A 609 32.53 2.15 -5.42
N LEU A 610 32.08 2.94 -4.43
CA LEU A 610 31.89 2.53 -3.05
C LEU A 610 30.39 2.37 -2.72
N ARG A 611 30.07 1.39 -1.88
CA ARG A 611 28.73 1.14 -1.35
C ARG A 611 28.73 1.11 0.16
N PHE A 612 27.84 1.89 0.76
CA PHE A 612 27.55 1.90 2.19
C PHE A 612 26.09 1.50 2.41
N ASN A 613 25.84 0.37 3.06
CA ASN A 613 24.49 -0.01 3.46
C ASN A 613 24.18 0.61 4.82
N VAL A 614 23.22 1.54 4.85
CA VAL A 614 22.85 2.32 6.03
C VAL A 614 21.51 1.82 6.53
N ARG A 615 21.49 1.16 7.68
CA ARG A 615 20.23 0.81 8.35
C ARG A 615 19.62 2.03 9.04
N VAL A 616 18.30 2.07 9.14
CA VAL A 616 17.54 3.19 9.69
C VAL A 616 16.74 2.75 10.91
N ILE A 617 16.68 3.62 11.91
CA ILE A 617 15.89 3.43 13.13
C ILE A 617 14.46 3.92 12.83
N GLU A 618 13.61 3.06 12.29
CA GLU A 618 12.22 3.41 11.94
C GLU A 618 11.33 3.68 13.16
N SER A 619 11.73 3.19 14.33
CA SER A 619 11.07 3.45 15.61
C SER A 619 11.32 4.85 16.17
N ASP A 620 12.23 5.66 15.59
CA ASP A 620 12.44 7.05 16.00
C ASP A 620 11.22 7.92 15.61
N PRO A 621 10.50 8.52 16.58
CA PRO A 621 9.34 9.35 16.31
C PRO A 621 9.65 10.66 15.57
N ASP A 622 10.91 11.11 15.59
CA ASP A 622 11.38 12.30 14.88
C ASP A 622 11.96 11.96 13.50
N LEU A 623 11.92 10.67 13.08
CA LEU A 623 12.36 10.25 11.76
C LEU A 623 11.55 10.89 10.64
N LYS A 624 12.28 11.56 9.76
CA LYS A 624 11.76 12.11 8.52
C LYS A 624 12.62 11.63 7.37
N ARG A 625 12.18 10.56 6.71
CA ARG A 625 13.00 9.84 5.72
C ARG A 625 13.52 10.75 4.62
N ASN A 626 12.69 11.65 4.11
CA ASN A 626 13.10 12.52 3.03
C ASN A 626 14.17 13.52 3.50
N GLU A 627 14.06 14.04 4.73
CA GLU A 627 15.08 14.91 5.33
C GLU A 627 16.36 14.12 5.65
N LEU A 628 16.27 12.85 6.06
CA LEU A 628 17.42 11.97 6.28
C LEU A 628 18.17 11.69 4.98
N LEU A 629 17.47 11.23 3.94
CA LEU A 629 18.07 10.90 2.65
C LEU A 629 18.77 12.11 2.03
N GLN A 630 18.09 13.26 1.99
CA GLN A 630 18.69 14.50 1.45
C GLN A 630 19.86 15.01 2.30
N ARG A 631 19.82 14.82 3.63
CA ARG A 631 20.92 15.21 4.52
C ARG A 631 22.14 14.32 4.32
N VAL A 632 21.93 13.04 4.09
CA VAL A 632 23.02 12.09 3.82
C VAL A 632 23.66 12.40 2.46
N GLU A 633 22.86 12.46 1.41
CA GLU A 633 23.32 12.74 0.03
C GLU A 633 24.09 14.07 -0.05
N ARG A 634 23.44 15.19 0.29
CA ARG A 634 24.09 16.51 0.30
C ARG A 634 25.23 16.63 1.29
N GLY A 635 25.10 15.97 2.42
CA GLY A 635 26.14 16.01 3.45
C GLY A 635 27.43 15.35 2.98
N ILE A 636 27.34 14.29 2.17
CA ILE A 636 28.51 13.65 1.57
C ILE A 636 29.09 14.53 0.47
N GLU A 637 28.24 15.07 -0.42
CA GLU A 637 28.64 16.02 -1.47
C GLU A 637 29.41 17.22 -0.90
N GLU A 638 28.81 17.94 0.05
CA GLU A 638 29.35 19.18 0.59
C GLU A 638 30.61 18.95 1.46
N LYS A 639 30.63 17.88 2.27
CA LYS A 639 31.71 17.63 3.23
C LYS A 639 32.95 17.02 2.58
N PHE A 640 32.76 16.15 1.59
CA PHE A 640 33.85 15.41 0.95
C PHE A 640 34.18 15.91 -0.47
N GLY A 641 33.40 16.84 -1.01
CA GLY A 641 33.70 17.52 -2.27
C GLY A 641 33.31 16.72 -3.52
N PHE A 642 32.29 15.88 -3.42
CA PHE A 642 31.70 15.17 -4.56
C PHE A 642 30.69 16.05 -5.29
N SER A 643 30.51 15.83 -6.59
CA SER A 643 29.42 16.44 -7.36
C SER A 643 28.11 15.66 -7.22
N ASP A 644 26.99 16.32 -7.52
CA ASP A 644 25.62 15.77 -7.43
C ASP A 644 25.42 14.44 -8.20
N ASP A 645 26.23 14.17 -9.22
CA ASP A 645 26.18 12.93 -10.02
C ASP A 645 27.00 11.78 -9.43
N GLN A 646 27.90 12.06 -8.48
CA GLN A 646 28.79 11.07 -7.87
C GLN A 646 28.23 10.43 -6.60
N VAL A 647 27.17 10.98 -6.02
CA VAL A 647 26.55 10.46 -4.80
C VAL A 647 25.11 10.11 -5.10
N ASN A 648 24.75 8.84 -4.94
CA ASN A 648 23.41 8.36 -5.23
C ASN A 648 22.89 7.51 -4.06
N VAL A 649 21.65 7.74 -3.65
CA VAL A 649 20.98 6.89 -2.66
C VAL A 649 20.00 5.93 -3.34
N THR A 650 19.97 4.67 -2.92
CA THR A 650 19.08 3.65 -3.49
C THR A 650 18.62 2.63 -2.45
N GLY A 651 17.84 1.64 -2.89
CA GLY A 651 17.31 0.57 -2.05
C GLY A 651 15.86 0.79 -1.60
N VAL A 652 15.33 -0.17 -0.86
CA VAL A 652 13.88 -0.28 -0.56
C VAL A 652 13.35 0.95 0.17
N LEU A 653 14.12 1.52 1.11
CA LEU A 653 13.71 2.69 1.87
C LEU A 653 13.56 3.94 0.98
N VAL A 654 14.49 4.15 0.03
CA VAL A 654 14.49 5.29 -0.91
C VAL A 654 13.31 5.18 -1.85
N LEU A 655 13.15 4.01 -2.47
CA LEU A 655 12.04 3.73 -3.38
C LEU A 655 10.68 3.95 -2.68
N TYR A 656 10.56 3.49 -1.43
CA TYR A 656 9.35 3.69 -0.64
C TYR A 656 9.12 5.18 -0.31
N ASN A 657 10.16 5.91 0.09
CA ASN A 657 10.08 7.36 0.30
C ASN A 657 9.59 8.09 -0.95
N ASN A 658 10.12 7.73 -2.12
CA ASN A 658 9.80 8.42 -3.38
C ASN A 658 8.36 8.15 -3.83
N VAL A 659 7.86 6.93 -3.59
CA VAL A 659 6.41 6.63 -3.72
C VAL A 659 5.60 7.54 -2.78
N LEU A 660 6.00 7.66 -1.51
CA LEU A 660 5.29 8.51 -0.55
C LEU A 660 5.28 9.98 -0.96
N GLN A 661 6.42 10.55 -1.38
CA GLN A 661 6.48 11.94 -1.85
C GLN A 661 5.57 12.16 -3.07
N SER A 662 5.58 11.22 -4.01
CA SER A 662 4.72 11.26 -5.20
C SER A 662 3.22 11.22 -4.87
N LEU A 663 2.82 10.63 -3.73
CA LEU A 663 1.43 10.62 -3.27
C LEU A 663 0.89 12.02 -2.99
N TYR A 664 1.72 12.93 -2.46
CA TYR A 664 1.25 14.27 -2.10
C TYR A 664 0.82 15.08 -3.32
N GLU A 665 1.67 15.12 -4.34
CA GLU A 665 1.36 15.79 -5.60
C GLU A 665 0.16 15.12 -6.29
N SER A 666 0.15 13.78 -6.28
CA SER A 666 -0.93 12.97 -6.84
C SER A 666 -2.27 13.20 -6.14
N GLN A 667 -2.29 13.49 -4.84
CA GLN A 667 -3.53 13.77 -4.10
C GLN A 667 -4.22 15.03 -4.61
N ILE A 668 -3.45 16.10 -4.81
CA ILE A 668 -3.99 17.37 -5.32
C ILE A 668 -4.51 17.17 -6.75
N LEU A 669 -3.75 16.47 -7.59
CA LEU A 669 -4.12 16.18 -8.97
C LEU A 669 -5.40 15.32 -9.03
N THR A 670 -5.43 14.18 -8.34
CA THR A 670 -6.56 13.25 -8.37
C THR A 670 -7.83 13.89 -7.81
N LEU A 671 -7.77 14.63 -6.70
CA LEU A 671 -8.92 15.34 -6.15
C LEU A 671 -9.44 16.42 -7.11
N GLY A 672 -8.55 17.19 -7.73
CA GLY A 672 -8.90 18.19 -8.74
C GLY A 672 -9.61 17.56 -9.94
N VAL A 673 -9.06 16.47 -10.47
CA VAL A 673 -9.65 15.69 -11.58
C VAL A 673 -11.04 15.16 -11.19
N VAL A 674 -11.19 14.53 -10.02
CA VAL A 674 -12.49 14.02 -9.53
C VAL A 674 -13.53 15.14 -9.49
N MET A 675 -13.20 16.27 -8.86
CA MET A 675 -14.13 17.39 -8.73
C MET A 675 -14.52 17.96 -10.09
N PHE A 676 -13.57 18.08 -11.02
CA PHE A 676 -13.83 18.55 -12.37
C PHE A 676 -14.75 17.61 -13.15
N VAL A 677 -14.48 16.31 -13.16
CA VAL A 677 -15.30 15.35 -13.92
C VAL A 677 -16.69 15.21 -13.29
N ILE A 678 -16.82 15.24 -11.97
CA ILE A 678 -18.12 15.24 -11.28
C ILE A 678 -18.91 16.51 -11.61
N MET A 679 -18.26 17.67 -11.67
CA MET A 679 -18.90 18.91 -12.13
C MET A 679 -19.46 18.75 -13.55
N LEU A 680 -18.67 18.18 -14.47
CA LEU A 680 -19.09 17.90 -15.85
C LEU A 680 -20.27 16.92 -15.89
N MET A 681 -20.26 15.89 -15.05
CA MET A 681 -21.37 14.94 -14.91
C MET A 681 -22.65 15.59 -14.39
N PHE A 682 -22.57 16.44 -13.35
CA PHE A 682 -23.72 17.20 -12.89
C PHE A 682 -24.24 18.18 -13.93
N LEU A 683 -23.35 18.84 -14.67
CA LEU A 683 -23.73 19.72 -15.76
C LEU A 683 -24.47 18.95 -16.86
N LEU A 684 -23.98 17.78 -17.25
CA LEU A 684 -24.62 16.92 -18.25
C LEU A 684 -25.98 16.40 -17.76
N LEU A 685 -26.05 15.97 -16.49
CA LEU A 685 -27.23 15.40 -15.87
C LEU A 685 -28.36 16.43 -15.68
N PHE A 686 -28.02 17.57 -15.06
CA PHE A 686 -29.02 18.58 -14.70
C PHE A 686 -29.22 19.65 -15.76
N ARG A 687 -28.27 19.81 -16.70
CA ARG A 687 -28.27 20.84 -17.75
C ARG A 687 -28.38 22.26 -17.20
N SER A 688 -27.76 22.50 -16.05
CA SER A 688 -27.73 23.80 -15.39
C SER A 688 -26.47 23.91 -14.55
N LEU A 689 -25.64 24.91 -14.87
CA LEU A 689 -24.41 25.18 -14.13
C LEU A 689 -24.70 25.54 -12.67
N ALA A 690 -25.76 26.32 -12.41
CA ALA A 690 -26.17 26.68 -11.06
C ALA A 690 -26.53 25.45 -10.21
N ILE A 691 -27.28 24.49 -10.79
CA ILE A 691 -27.63 23.25 -10.08
C ILE A 691 -26.38 22.39 -9.86
N ALA A 692 -25.49 22.30 -10.87
CA ALA A 692 -24.25 21.54 -10.77
C ALA A 692 -23.34 22.06 -9.65
N MET A 693 -23.13 23.38 -9.58
CA MET A 693 -22.37 24.03 -8.51
C MET A 693 -23.00 23.78 -7.13
N ILE A 694 -24.33 23.89 -7.00
CA ILE A 694 -25.01 23.61 -5.72
C ILE A 694 -24.82 22.15 -5.29
N CYS A 695 -24.82 21.22 -6.25
CA CYS A 695 -24.70 19.79 -5.98
C CYS A 695 -23.27 19.36 -5.58
N ILE A 696 -22.22 20.03 -6.06
CA ILE A 696 -20.85 19.63 -5.71
C ILE A 696 -20.47 20.02 -4.27
N ILE A 697 -21.01 21.15 -3.77
CA ILE A 697 -20.59 21.76 -2.51
C ILE A 697 -20.65 20.80 -1.30
N PRO A 698 -21.75 20.08 -1.02
CA PRO A 698 -21.79 19.17 0.13
C PRO A 698 -20.72 18.07 0.10
N ASN A 699 -20.41 17.56 -1.09
CA ASN A 699 -19.43 16.49 -1.27
C ASN A 699 -18.00 17.03 -1.18
N ALA A 700 -17.74 18.21 -1.75
CA ALA A 700 -16.45 18.89 -1.62
C ALA A 700 -16.13 19.22 -0.15
N ILE A 701 -17.12 19.68 0.61
CA ILE A 701 -16.93 19.94 2.04
C ILE A 701 -16.71 18.65 2.82
N ALA A 702 -17.42 17.55 2.49
CA ALA A 702 -17.19 16.26 3.14
C ALA A 702 -15.75 15.75 2.93
N ALA A 703 -15.21 15.88 1.71
CA ALA A 703 -13.82 15.52 1.41
C ALA A 703 -12.82 16.41 2.15
N ALA A 704 -13.00 17.73 2.07
CA ALA A 704 -12.15 18.69 2.78
C ALA A 704 -12.20 18.47 4.29
N PHE A 705 -13.35 18.12 4.84
CA PHE A 705 -13.52 17.85 6.27
C PHE A 705 -12.69 16.67 6.74
N VAL A 706 -12.68 15.56 5.99
CA VAL A 706 -11.89 14.39 6.37
C VAL A 706 -10.39 14.65 6.22
N LEU A 707 -9.96 15.26 5.11
CA LEU A 707 -8.56 15.66 4.93
C LEU A 707 -8.10 16.67 5.99
N GLY A 708 -8.98 17.61 6.36
CA GLY A 708 -8.72 18.56 7.42
C GLY A 708 -8.57 17.90 8.78
N ILE A 709 -9.44 16.93 9.11
CA ILE A 709 -9.32 16.14 10.35
C ILE A 709 -8.01 15.36 10.38
N MET A 710 -7.60 14.77 9.25
CA MET A 710 -6.31 14.08 9.17
C MET A 710 -5.17 15.00 9.56
N GLY A 711 -5.09 16.20 8.98
CA GLY A 711 -4.04 17.16 9.34
C GLY A 711 -4.12 17.64 10.80
N TRP A 712 -5.32 17.89 11.33
CA TRP A 712 -5.49 18.26 12.76
C TRP A 712 -5.08 17.15 13.73
N LEU A 713 -5.31 15.89 13.37
CA LEU A 713 -4.97 14.72 14.18
C LEU A 713 -3.55 14.21 13.90
N GLY A 714 -2.82 14.82 12.96
CA GLY A 714 -1.50 14.35 12.54
C GLY A 714 -1.51 12.98 11.87
N ILE A 715 -2.64 12.56 11.29
CA ILE A 715 -2.73 11.31 10.54
C ILE A 715 -2.02 11.52 9.20
N PRO A 716 -0.91 10.80 8.92
CA PRO A 716 -0.13 11.00 7.71
C PRO A 716 -0.85 10.47 6.47
N LEU A 717 -0.47 11.00 5.32
CA LEU A 717 -0.87 10.49 4.01
C LEU A 717 -0.04 9.25 3.68
N ASP A 718 -0.74 8.20 3.28
CA ASP A 718 -0.19 6.93 2.81
C ASP A 718 -0.93 6.48 1.54
N ILE A 719 -0.52 5.34 0.99
CA ILE A 719 -1.06 4.80 -0.26
C ILE A 719 -2.57 4.47 -0.14
N MET A 720 -3.08 4.22 1.07
CA MET A 720 -4.49 3.91 1.32
C MET A 720 -5.34 5.18 1.50
N THR A 721 -4.87 6.10 2.34
CA THR A 721 -5.57 7.30 2.78
C THR A 721 -5.73 8.33 1.67
N ILE A 722 -4.80 8.38 0.71
CA ILE A 722 -4.91 9.18 -0.51
C ILE A 722 -6.24 8.88 -1.25
N THR A 723 -6.65 7.61 -1.28
CA THR A 723 -7.84 7.18 -2.03
C THR A 723 -9.14 7.59 -1.35
N ILE A 724 -9.13 7.91 -0.05
CA ILE A 724 -10.33 8.21 0.76
C ILE A 724 -11.12 9.37 0.14
N ALA A 725 -10.44 10.46 -0.24
CA ALA A 725 -11.12 11.65 -0.74
C ALA A 725 -11.85 11.37 -2.06
N ALA A 726 -11.16 10.76 -3.03
CA ALA A 726 -11.74 10.41 -4.33
C ALA A 726 -12.93 9.43 -4.19
N ILE A 727 -12.75 8.36 -3.40
CA ILE A 727 -13.76 7.33 -3.17
C ILE A 727 -14.97 7.92 -2.44
N SER A 728 -14.74 8.67 -1.37
CA SER A 728 -15.81 9.27 -0.57
C SER A 728 -16.63 10.28 -1.36
N VAL A 729 -15.98 11.06 -2.23
CA VAL A 729 -16.69 11.98 -3.13
C VAL A 729 -17.49 11.19 -4.17
N GLY A 730 -16.90 10.16 -4.78
CA GLY A 730 -17.57 9.30 -5.76
C GLY A 730 -18.84 8.63 -5.22
N ILE A 731 -18.74 8.02 -4.04
CA ILE A 731 -19.87 7.36 -3.37
C ILE A 731 -20.84 8.40 -2.78
N GLY A 732 -20.33 9.50 -2.20
CA GLY A 732 -21.13 10.56 -1.58
C GLY A 732 -22.02 11.32 -2.57
N VAL A 733 -21.56 11.50 -3.80
CA VAL A 733 -22.32 12.17 -4.87
C VAL A 733 -23.65 11.48 -5.19
N ASP A 734 -23.76 10.16 -4.94
CA ASP A 734 -25.01 9.39 -5.05
C ASP A 734 -26.18 10.09 -4.32
N ASN A 735 -25.92 10.49 -3.08
CA ASN A 735 -26.90 11.16 -2.22
C ASN A 735 -27.44 12.44 -2.86
N THR A 736 -26.54 13.23 -3.46
CA THR A 736 -26.91 14.49 -4.10
C THR A 736 -27.68 14.27 -5.40
N ILE A 737 -27.30 13.28 -6.21
CA ILE A 737 -28.01 12.94 -7.45
C ILE A 737 -29.45 12.54 -7.15
N HIS A 738 -29.64 11.61 -6.22
CA HIS A 738 -30.96 11.12 -5.85
C HIS A 738 -31.84 12.21 -5.23
N TYR A 739 -31.27 13.02 -4.33
CA TYR A 739 -31.99 14.13 -3.71
C TYR A 739 -32.41 15.17 -4.74
N MET A 740 -31.48 15.68 -5.54
CA MET A 740 -31.76 16.73 -6.53
C MET A 740 -32.69 16.24 -7.64
N HIS A 741 -32.54 14.99 -8.10
CA HIS A 741 -33.46 14.39 -9.07
C HIS A 741 -34.90 14.34 -8.53
N ARG A 742 -35.09 13.93 -7.27
CA ARG A 742 -36.41 13.91 -6.64
C ARG A 742 -36.94 15.34 -6.43
N PHE A 743 -36.10 16.24 -5.94
CA PHE A 743 -36.48 17.63 -5.68
C PHE A 743 -36.98 18.31 -6.95
N ARG A 744 -36.22 18.22 -8.05
CA ARG A 744 -36.61 18.78 -9.35
C ARG A 744 -37.92 18.21 -9.89
N ARG A 745 -38.18 16.92 -9.65
CA ARG A 745 -39.41 16.24 -10.12
C ARG A 745 -40.64 16.66 -9.33
N GLU A 746 -40.50 16.88 -8.03
CA GLU A 746 -41.63 17.17 -7.14
C GLU A 746 -41.87 18.67 -6.95
N TYR A 747 -40.87 19.53 -7.20
CA TYR A 747 -41.02 20.99 -7.08
C TYR A 747 -42.21 21.56 -7.88
N PRO A 748 -42.45 21.17 -9.16
CA PRO A 748 -43.62 21.66 -9.90
C PRO A 748 -44.97 21.31 -9.27
N ARG A 749 -45.03 20.27 -8.43
CA ARG A 749 -46.24 19.85 -7.73
C ARG A 749 -46.55 20.73 -6.51
N PHE A 750 -45.53 21.16 -5.78
CA PHE A 750 -45.69 21.94 -4.56
C PHE A 750 -45.56 23.45 -4.80
N GLY A 751 -44.69 23.88 -5.72
CA GLY A 751 -44.43 25.30 -5.97
C GLY A 751 -43.74 26.06 -4.84
N ASN A 752 -43.29 25.37 -3.78
CA ASN A 752 -42.63 25.92 -2.60
C ASN A 752 -41.42 25.06 -2.23
N TYR A 753 -40.26 25.68 -1.99
CA TYR A 753 -39.00 24.96 -1.74
C TYR A 753 -39.02 24.21 -0.41
N ARG A 754 -39.56 24.83 0.65
CA ARG A 754 -39.61 24.22 2.00
C ARG A 754 -40.54 23.02 2.03
N GLN A 755 -41.72 23.13 1.44
CA GLN A 755 -42.66 22.00 1.34
C GLN A 755 -42.07 20.85 0.51
N THR A 756 -41.41 21.16 -0.60
CA THR A 756 -40.70 20.16 -1.43
C THR A 756 -39.58 19.48 -0.63
N MET A 757 -38.83 20.23 0.17
CA MET A 757 -37.77 19.71 1.05
C MET A 757 -38.31 18.72 2.08
N PHE A 758 -39.41 19.04 2.79
CA PHE A 758 -40.05 18.12 3.74
C PHE A 758 -40.54 16.84 3.05
N TYR A 759 -41.08 16.94 1.84
CA TYR A 759 -41.51 15.77 1.07
C TYR A 759 -40.32 14.89 0.65
N CYS A 760 -39.22 15.50 0.19
CA CYS A 760 -38.02 14.78 -0.21
C CYS A 760 -37.38 14.02 0.98
N HIS A 761 -37.32 14.65 2.15
CA HIS A 761 -36.83 14.00 3.38
C HIS A 761 -37.63 12.77 3.80
N ASN A 762 -38.95 12.82 3.64
CA ASN A 762 -39.83 11.69 3.97
C ASN A 762 -39.90 10.62 2.88
N SER A 763 -39.34 10.89 1.70
CA SER A 763 -39.28 9.93 0.59
C SER A 763 -37.84 9.48 0.34
N ILE A 764 -37.12 10.15 -0.56
CA ILE A 764 -35.78 9.76 -0.99
C ILE A 764 -34.74 9.87 0.14
N GLY A 765 -34.92 10.81 1.08
CA GLY A 765 -34.02 10.96 2.23
C GLY A 765 -33.90 9.71 3.10
N ARG A 766 -34.93 8.86 3.12
CA ARG A 766 -34.89 7.58 3.83
C ARG A 766 -34.03 6.54 3.12
N ALA A 767 -34.11 6.49 1.79
CA ALA A 767 -33.24 5.62 1.00
C ALA A 767 -31.78 6.03 1.24
N MET A 768 -31.49 7.33 1.13
CA MET A 768 -30.17 7.91 1.38
C MET A 768 -29.63 7.61 2.79
N TYR A 769 -30.47 7.73 3.82
CA TYR A 769 -30.08 7.38 5.19
C TYR A 769 -29.70 5.90 5.31
N PHE A 770 -30.54 5.00 4.78
CA PHE A 770 -30.26 3.56 4.88
C PHE A 770 -29.03 3.15 4.08
N THR A 771 -28.88 3.63 2.84
CA THR A 771 -27.69 3.34 2.03
C THR A 771 -26.43 3.87 2.71
N SER A 772 -26.44 5.12 3.16
CA SER A 772 -25.29 5.72 3.85
C SER A 772 -24.96 5.00 5.15
N MET A 773 -25.95 4.59 5.96
CA MET A 773 -25.68 3.86 7.20
C MET A 773 -25.15 2.44 6.93
N THR A 774 -25.61 1.77 5.87
CA THR A 774 -25.02 0.50 5.43
C THR A 774 -23.58 0.69 4.96
N ILE A 775 -23.28 1.77 4.22
CA ILE A 775 -21.93 2.12 3.78
C ILE A 775 -21.03 2.38 5.01
N VAL A 776 -21.44 3.28 5.90
CA VAL A 776 -20.70 3.63 7.13
C VAL A 776 -20.36 2.37 7.92
N ALA A 777 -21.36 1.52 8.18
CA ALA A 777 -21.08 0.35 8.98
C ALA A 777 -20.30 -0.75 8.23
N GLY A 778 -20.45 -0.84 6.90
CA GLY A 778 -19.66 -1.71 6.05
C GLY A 778 -18.17 -1.32 5.98
N PHE A 779 -17.83 -0.04 6.11
CA PHE A 779 -16.44 0.41 6.25
C PHE A 779 -15.94 0.35 7.68
N SER A 780 -16.79 0.61 8.68
CA SER A 780 -16.37 0.63 10.09
C SER A 780 -15.89 -0.74 10.61
N ILE A 781 -16.29 -1.84 9.98
CA ILE A 781 -15.78 -3.18 10.31
C ILE A 781 -14.29 -3.36 9.96
N LEU A 782 -13.70 -2.49 9.12
CA LEU A 782 -12.26 -2.44 8.88
C LEU A 782 -11.47 -2.05 10.13
N ALA A 783 -12.11 -1.45 11.13
CA ALA A 783 -11.46 -1.10 12.40
C ALA A 783 -10.94 -2.32 13.19
N LEU A 784 -11.32 -3.54 12.78
CA LEU A 784 -10.86 -4.79 13.36
C LEU A 784 -9.56 -5.33 12.72
N SER A 785 -9.02 -4.69 11.66
CA SER A 785 -7.77 -5.13 11.01
C SER A 785 -6.56 -4.95 11.94
N ASN A 786 -5.52 -5.76 11.72
CA ASN A 786 -4.20 -5.59 12.34
C ASN A 786 -3.29 -4.62 11.57
N PHE A 787 -3.71 -4.21 10.37
CA PHE A 787 -3.02 -3.25 9.53
C PHE A 787 -3.66 -1.86 9.69
N ILE A 788 -2.92 -0.93 10.32
CA ILE A 788 -3.39 0.41 10.69
C ILE A 788 -3.91 1.21 9.48
N PRO A 789 -3.26 1.21 8.30
CA PRO A 789 -3.79 1.91 7.12
C PRO A 789 -5.21 1.47 6.74
N THR A 790 -5.52 0.17 6.88
CA THR A 790 -6.85 -0.38 6.63
C THR A 790 -7.89 0.13 7.65
N ILE A 791 -7.53 0.21 8.93
CA ILE A 791 -8.38 0.73 10.01
C ILE A 791 -8.72 2.20 9.74
N VAL A 792 -7.69 3.02 9.50
CA VAL A 792 -7.81 4.45 9.26
C VAL A 792 -8.66 4.70 8.01
N PHE A 793 -8.39 3.97 6.92
CA PHE A 793 -9.18 4.01 5.69
C PHE A 793 -10.67 3.78 5.95
N GLY A 794 -11.03 2.74 6.70
CA GLY A 794 -12.42 2.45 7.02
C GLY A 794 -13.09 3.51 7.90
N LEU A 795 -12.43 3.94 8.98
CA LEU A 795 -12.99 4.94 9.90
C LEU A 795 -13.18 6.30 9.24
N LEU A 796 -12.20 6.76 8.48
CA LEU A 796 -12.27 8.05 7.78
C LEU A 796 -13.26 8.02 6.62
N THR A 797 -13.35 6.92 5.86
CA THR A 797 -14.37 6.77 4.82
C THR A 797 -15.78 6.75 5.44
N SER A 798 -15.97 6.06 6.56
CA SER A 798 -17.21 6.10 7.33
C SER A 798 -17.58 7.53 7.77
N LEU A 799 -16.60 8.28 8.28
CA LEU A 799 -16.80 9.68 8.65
C LEU A 799 -17.19 10.54 7.44
N ALA A 800 -16.48 10.39 6.32
CA ALA A 800 -16.76 11.11 5.07
C ALA A 800 -18.20 10.87 4.61
N MET A 801 -18.64 9.61 4.61
CA MET A 801 -19.99 9.22 4.19
C MET A 801 -21.07 9.76 5.12
N LEU A 802 -20.81 9.81 6.43
CA LEU A 802 -21.71 10.44 7.40
C LEU A 802 -21.84 11.95 7.14
N VAL A 803 -20.72 12.65 6.93
CA VAL A 803 -20.69 14.08 6.65
C VAL A 803 -21.36 14.40 5.32
N ALA A 804 -21.13 13.58 4.29
CA ALA A 804 -21.77 13.71 2.98
C ALA A 804 -23.30 13.51 3.07
N LEU A 805 -23.77 12.55 3.87
CA LEU A 805 -25.20 12.35 4.13
C LEU A 805 -25.81 13.58 4.82
N ILE A 806 -25.18 14.06 5.90
CA ILE A 806 -25.66 15.22 6.66
C ILE A 806 -25.68 16.45 5.75
N GLY A 807 -24.63 16.68 4.96
CA GLY A 807 -24.57 17.76 3.98
C GLY A 807 -25.67 17.66 2.91
N SER A 808 -25.95 16.46 2.41
CA SER A 808 -26.99 16.23 1.41
C SER A 808 -28.41 16.42 1.96
N LEU A 809 -28.63 16.24 3.26
CA LEU A 809 -29.94 16.43 3.92
C LEU A 809 -30.09 17.80 4.59
N THR A 810 -29.02 18.58 4.75
CA THR A 810 -29.09 19.89 5.41
C THR A 810 -28.61 21.03 4.52
N LEU A 811 -27.34 21.00 4.11
CA LEU A 811 -26.73 22.04 3.29
C LEU A 811 -27.35 22.11 1.89
N LEU A 812 -27.47 20.97 1.20
CA LEU A 812 -28.02 20.92 -0.16
C LEU A 812 -29.42 21.55 -0.26
N PRO A 813 -30.44 21.14 0.53
CA PRO A 813 -31.75 21.78 0.46
C PRO A 813 -31.71 23.26 0.86
N GLN A 814 -30.85 23.66 1.81
CA GLN A 814 -30.73 25.08 2.16
C GLN A 814 -30.16 25.91 1.00
N LEU A 815 -29.16 25.40 0.28
CA LEU A 815 -28.63 26.04 -0.93
C LEU A 815 -29.72 26.17 -2.00
N LEU A 816 -30.56 25.14 -2.19
CA LEU A 816 -31.69 25.20 -3.12
C LEU A 816 -32.74 26.26 -2.70
N ILE A 817 -33.03 26.39 -1.41
CA ILE A 817 -33.97 27.40 -0.86
C ILE A 817 -33.43 28.82 -1.05
N VAL A 818 -32.13 29.03 -0.85
CA VAL A 818 -31.49 30.36 -0.92
C VAL A 818 -31.32 30.82 -2.37
N PHE A 819 -30.78 29.97 -3.24
CA PHE A 819 -30.47 30.35 -4.62
C PHE A 819 -31.64 30.17 -5.59
N LYS A 820 -32.70 29.45 -5.19
CA LYS A 820 -33.92 29.19 -5.97
C LYS A 820 -33.66 28.86 -7.47
N PRO A 821 -32.82 27.85 -7.80
CA PRO A 821 -32.40 27.57 -9.17
C PRO A 821 -33.48 26.95 -10.08
N LEU A 822 -34.69 26.71 -9.55
CA LEU A 822 -35.84 26.13 -10.26
C LEU A 822 -36.93 27.19 -10.55
N GLY A 823 -36.68 28.45 -10.20
CA GLY A 823 -37.60 29.56 -10.40
C GLY A 823 -38.24 30.10 -9.11
N PRO A 824 -39.06 31.14 -9.21
CA PRO A 824 -39.78 31.72 -8.08
C PRO A 824 -40.87 30.79 -7.55
N GLU A 825 -41.18 30.92 -6.26
CA GLU A 825 -42.25 30.15 -5.62
C GLU A 825 -43.62 30.61 -6.09
N THR A 826 -44.47 29.65 -6.44
CA THR A 826 -45.83 29.88 -6.98
C THR A 826 -46.92 29.68 -5.93
N GLN A 827 -46.58 29.19 -4.74
CA GLN A 827 -47.48 29.08 -3.59
C GLN A 827 -46.86 29.78 -2.36
N ALA A 828 -47.67 30.58 -1.65
CA ALA A 828 -47.28 31.20 -0.39
C ALA A 828 -47.04 30.14 0.71
N ASP A 829 -46.23 30.46 1.72
CA ASP A 829 -45.94 29.60 2.87
C ASP A 829 -47.23 29.24 3.64
N GLY A 830 -47.93 28.19 3.21
CA GLY A 830 -49.06 27.61 3.94
C GLY A 830 -48.58 26.92 5.23
N PRO A 831 -49.44 26.81 6.26
CA PRO A 831 -49.05 26.27 7.57
C PRO A 831 -48.49 24.85 7.40
N LEU A 832 -47.28 24.65 7.94
CA LEU A 832 -46.61 23.36 7.99
C LEU A 832 -47.50 22.37 8.75
N GLY A 833 -48.13 21.43 8.02
CA GLY A 833 -48.99 20.40 8.61
C GLY A 833 -48.24 19.63 9.70
N SER A 834 -48.78 19.70 10.93
CA SER A 834 -48.30 19.09 12.18
C SER A 834 -48.01 17.59 12.06
#